data_AF-A0A1W9UU59-F1
#
_entry.id   AF-A0A1W9UU59-F1
#
_cell.length_a   1.000
_cell.length_b   1.000
_cell.length_c   1.000
_cell.angle_alpha   90.00
_cell.angle_beta   90.00
_cell.angle_gamma   90.00
#
_symmetry.space_group_name_H-M   'P 1'
#
loop_
_entity.id
_entity.type
_entity.pdbx_description
1 polymer ?
#
loop_
_entity_poly.entity_id
_entity_poly.type
_entity_poly.pdbx_seq_one_letter_code
_entity_poly.pdbx_strand_id
1 'polypeptide(L)'
;MPESRQCRVGVHGRNDHQYPGRDFDLIREAKIEAIKMMSFNPPDVFHRLRDVNSDLDFVVRLYDDRMNVGYHPTPAEFADKFIPIMRQLQSYVTKFEVHNEPNHLRGIEGWGQEDHQARDFNTWFLETYNRLKQACPWASLGFPGLAIPHRDLEWVEICRPAVNRADWLGVHCYWQNPSFSEGNHLSDFWGLRFKHYHQKFPNKLIEITEFGNSNGQGGYPVDPQKIAQEYVQYYQELFHYPYLLSASAFIMSAPQAEWQIFVWRKEDGHFQPVVAAVRDMPRPSLSLQAKLEPKPKPKPKPQPKPEPAPKPEPKPEPKPPAERYFPETKRTVRGAFLKFFNIHGLDICGYPITEQFQEDDLLSQYFQRVGLEVVGGDQIRLKLVGTEAYTSRQTIADLKGQVKSLQSTIEELRQRPVVLPSGEVAPPPITDISDSLTKHPSKTFDTRSLAQIEYLIIHHTAIKSDISAERIASYQVQQQDRPGIAYHFYITGDGTVYQTNHLETVSNHAYDKSAVGVGIAFAGDFTETIPTEAQLDNGARLAAYLVRKLSLNTESVKGIKEFVPTHASPGKQWLEGQKWKEKLLSKMKTILASAPQPSPPGEDVPLRIPQPAWQDVVDSLPKHPTKRYASRGLGAVEHIIIHHSAIPPTVGVQRIAEYHSKNLNWPGIGYHFAIDDQGLIYRTNALETISYHAGNFNTLSVGVCFLGNFTDDVPTPAQLESGGKLVAWLVQELKLTNDEIQGHKEFMNTQCPGRQWLKDQQWKRMLLARVESTQEIFSKTLPVSDKPLGHYVLFYQFPDGTWAEKDWANAKNYVAAFKPTCGFSVDDAMRAQYVTIIGGPGGVSEEAEEMLLKAGCRVDRLAGKNEAETKKMLNDLAKSGRRFLSLPG
;
A
#
# COMPACT_ATOMS: atom_id res chain seq x y z
N MET A 1 -22.96 9.25 -34.17
CA MET A 1 -22.52 8.00 -34.83
C MET A 1 -22.10 8.34 -36.25
N PRO A 2 -20.87 8.03 -36.65
CA PRO A 2 -20.39 8.24 -38.01
C PRO A 2 -21.00 7.22 -38.99
N GLU A 3 -20.93 7.50 -40.29
CA GLU A 3 -21.40 6.59 -41.36
C GLU A 3 -20.59 5.28 -41.41
N SER A 4 -19.30 5.37 -41.13
CA SER A 4 -18.39 4.23 -41.02
C SER A 4 -17.41 4.44 -39.87
N ARG A 5 -16.77 3.37 -39.42
CA ARG A 5 -15.79 3.39 -38.33
C ARG A 5 -14.55 2.56 -38.67
N GLN A 6 -13.44 2.87 -38.01
CA GLN A 6 -12.23 2.06 -38.05
C GLN A 6 -12.05 1.20 -36.80
N CYS A 7 -12.37 1.74 -35.63
CA CYS A 7 -12.17 1.07 -34.34
C CYS A 7 -13.07 -0.18 -34.20
N ARG A 8 -12.45 -1.34 -34.03
CA ARG A 8 -13.11 -2.62 -33.72
C ARG A 8 -13.47 -2.74 -32.24
N VAL A 9 -14.63 -3.34 -31.96
CA VAL A 9 -15.08 -3.65 -30.60
C VAL A 9 -14.34 -4.88 -30.11
N GLY A 10 -13.49 -4.73 -29.09
CA GLY A 10 -12.65 -5.81 -28.60
C GLY A 10 -12.73 -6.08 -27.10
N VAL A 11 -12.24 -7.23 -26.69
CA VAL A 11 -12.07 -7.61 -25.28
C VAL A 11 -10.74 -8.34 -25.12
N HIS A 12 -10.12 -8.24 -23.96
CA HIS A 12 -8.95 -9.04 -23.64
C HIS A 12 -9.38 -10.46 -23.27
N GLY A 13 -8.56 -11.40 -23.73
CA GLY A 13 -8.58 -12.81 -23.44
C GLY A 13 -8.72 -13.14 -21.97
N ARG A 14 -9.06 -14.40 -21.69
CA ARG A 14 -8.96 -14.94 -20.35
C ARG A 14 -7.52 -14.86 -19.83
N ASN A 15 -7.36 -14.44 -18.58
CA ASN A 15 -6.07 -14.46 -17.87
C ASN A 15 -5.75 -15.85 -17.31
N ASP A 16 -5.67 -16.84 -18.20
CA ASP A 16 -5.43 -18.25 -17.88
C ASP A 16 -5.03 -19.02 -19.15
N HIS A 17 -4.41 -20.19 -18.97
CA HIS A 17 -4.04 -21.08 -20.07
C HIS A 17 -5.25 -21.83 -20.63
N GLN A 18 -6.26 -22.12 -19.79
CA GLN A 18 -7.43 -22.90 -20.18
C GLN A 18 -8.56 -22.01 -20.67
N TYR A 19 -9.03 -22.21 -21.91
CA TYR A 19 -10.20 -21.52 -22.45
C TYR A 19 -11.45 -22.40 -22.38
N PRO A 20 -12.33 -22.21 -21.37
CA PRO A 20 -13.57 -22.95 -21.28
C PRO A 20 -14.54 -22.60 -22.42
N GLY A 21 -15.43 -23.54 -22.76
CA GLY A 21 -16.40 -23.38 -23.86
C GLY A 21 -17.20 -22.07 -23.80
N ARG A 22 -17.59 -21.65 -22.59
CA ARG A 22 -18.37 -20.42 -22.37
C ARG A 22 -17.64 -19.13 -22.73
N ASP A 23 -16.32 -19.15 -22.84
CA ASP A 23 -15.57 -17.96 -23.28
C ASP A 23 -15.73 -17.76 -24.80
N PHE A 24 -15.78 -18.85 -25.56
CA PHE A 24 -16.11 -18.81 -26.99
C PHE A 24 -17.56 -18.35 -27.22
N ASP A 25 -18.47 -18.77 -26.34
CA ASP A 25 -19.86 -18.31 -26.37
C ASP A 25 -19.97 -16.82 -26.12
N LEU A 26 -19.20 -16.26 -25.16
CA LEU A 26 -19.14 -14.83 -24.91
C LEU A 26 -18.71 -14.05 -26.16
N ILE A 27 -17.64 -14.50 -26.84
CA ILE A 27 -17.15 -13.87 -28.07
C ILE A 27 -18.24 -13.84 -29.14
N ARG A 28 -18.98 -14.94 -29.29
CA ARG A 28 -20.10 -15.05 -30.22
C ARG A 28 -21.25 -14.13 -29.82
N GLU A 29 -21.66 -14.17 -28.55
CA GLU A 29 -22.83 -13.45 -28.04
C GLU A 29 -22.61 -11.94 -28.05
N ALA A 30 -21.47 -11.45 -27.57
CA ALA A 30 -21.14 -10.02 -27.61
C ALA A 30 -20.73 -9.52 -29.01
N LYS A 31 -20.66 -10.43 -30.01
CA LYS A 31 -20.20 -10.14 -31.38
C LYS A 31 -18.84 -9.44 -31.39
N ILE A 32 -17.86 -9.98 -30.66
CA ILE A 32 -16.53 -9.37 -30.56
C ILE A 32 -15.81 -9.40 -31.91
N GLU A 33 -15.09 -8.32 -32.24
CA GLU A 33 -14.43 -8.10 -33.53
C GLU A 33 -12.90 -8.03 -33.43
N ALA A 34 -12.37 -7.81 -32.23
CA ALA A 34 -10.95 -7.86 -31.91
C ALA A 34 -10.72 -8.50 -30.54
N ILE A 35 -9.63 -9.23 -30.36
CA ILE A 35 -9.29 -9.85 -29.09
C ILE A 35 -7.81 -9.64 -28.76
N LYS A 36 -7.52 -9.08 -27.58
CA LYS A 36 -6.16 -9.12 -27.02
C LYS A 36 -5.94 -10.51 -26.43
N MET A 37 -4.79 -11.13 -26.66
CA MET A 37 -4.49 -12.50 -26.22
C MET A 37 -3.08 -12.57 -25.62
N MET A 38 -2.82 -13.57 -24.80
CA MET A 38 -1.48 -13.80 -24.26
C MET A 38 -0.71 -14.77 -25.16
N SER A 39 0.60 -14.54 -25.32
CA SER A 39 1.48 -15.39 -26.14
C SER A 39 1.59 -16.83 -25.65
N PHE A 40 1.23 -17.10 -24.39
CA PHE A 40 1.20 -18.45 -23.83
C PHE A 40 -0.07 -19.24 -24.19
N ASN A 41 -1.08 -18.59 -24.79
CA ASN A 41 -2.28 -19.31 -25.20
C ASN A 41 -1.95 -20.26 -26.36
N PRO A 42 -2.44 -21.51 -26.35
CA PRO A 42 -2.07 -22.48 -27.37
C PRO A 42 -2.79 -22.22 -28.71
N PRO A 43 -2.19 -22.60 -29.86
CA PRO A 43 -2.76 -22.29 -31.18
C PRO A 43 -4.18 -22.80 -31.45
N ASP A 44 -4.62 -23.87 -30.78
CA ASP A 44 -5.97 -24.41 -30.90
C ASP A 44 -7.03 -23.41 -30.38
N VAL A 45 -6.69 -22.59 -29.39
CA VAL A 45 -7.58 -21.51 -28.92
C VAL A 45 -7.78 -20.47 -30.01
N PHE A 46 -6.71 -20.06 -30.70
CA PHE A 46 -6.79 -19.11 -31.83
C PHE A 46 -7.61 -19.69 -32.99
N HIS A 47 -7.43 -20.98 -33.30
CA HIS A 47 -8.22 -21.68 -34.30
C HIS A 47 -9.71 -21.66 -33.95
N ARG A 48 -10.07 -22.07 -32.73
CA ARG A 48 -11.47 -22.08 -32.27
C ARG A 48 -12.09 -20.68 -32.22
N LEU A 49 -11.31 -19.65 -31.88
CA LEU A 49 -11.77 -18.26 -31.92
C LEU A 49 -12.06 -17.80 -33.37
N ARG A 50 -11.24 -18.22 -34.34
CA ARG A 50 -11.52 -18.03 -35.77
C ARG A 50 -12.75 -18.78 -36.24
N ASP A 51 -13.03 -19.97 -35.69
CA ASP A 51 -14.27 -20.70 -35.99
C ASP A 51 -15.51 -19.96 -35.46
N VAL A 52 -15.39 -19.25 -34.34
CA VAL A 52 -16.47 -18.40 -33.79
C VAL A 52 -16.69 -17.16 -34.64
N ASN A 53 -15.61 -16.49 -35.04
CA ASN A 53 -15.65 -15.32 -35.92
C ASN A 53 -14.42 -15.34 -36.85
N SER A 54 -14.65 -15.62 -38.13
CA SER A 54 -13.59 -15.71 -39.13
C SER A 54 -12.85 -14.40 -39.35
N ASP A 55 -13.49 -13.26 -39.06
CA ASP A 55 -12.95 -11.90 -39.24
C ASP A 55 -12.39 -11.30 -37.95
N LEU A 56 -12.24 -12.12 -36.89
CA LEU A 56 -11.67 -11.70 -35.62
C LEU A 56 -10.23 -11.21 -35.81
N ASP A 57 -9.95 -10.03 -35.29
CA ASP A 57 -8.62 -9.44 -35.27
C ASP A 57 -7.92 -9.78 -33.94
N PHE A 58 -6.62 -10.03 -33.97
CA PHE A 58 -5.86 -10.47 -32.80
C PHE A 58 -4.74 -9.49 -32.48
N VAL A 59 -4.59 -9.13 -31.21
CA VAL A 59 -3.41 -8.46 -30.66
C VAL A 59 -2.79 -9.37 -29.60
N VAL A 60 -1.63 -9.97 -29.87
CA VAL A 60 -0.98 -10.88 -28.91
C VAL A 60 0.07 -10.17 -28.10
N ARG A 61 -0.10 -10.10 -26.77
CA ARG A 61 0.94 -9.65 -25.85
C ARG A 61 2.03 -10.72 -25.75
N LEU A 62 3.26 -10.32 -26.06
CA LEU A 62 4.47 -11.12 -25.81
C LEU A 62 4.77 -11.12 -24.31
N TYR A 63 4.08 -12.00 -23.57
CA TYR A 63 4.18 -12.12 -22.12
C TYR A 63 5.41 -12.92 -21.68
N ASP A 64 6.26 -12.30 -20.87
CA ASP A 64 7.48 -12.90 -20.32
C ASP A 64 7.46 -12.87 -18.79
N ASP A 65 7.28 -14.04 -18.18
CA ASP A 65 7.33 -14.29 -16.73
C ASP A 65 8.68 -13.95 -16.07
N ARG A 66 9.72 -13.71 -16.89
CA ARG A 66 11.01 -13.22 -16.42
C ARG A 66 11.00 -11.73 -16.08
N MET A 67 10.04 -10.94 -16.56
CA MET A 67 9.93 -9.52 -16.21
C MET A 67 9.55 -9.38 -14.73
N ASN A 68 10.40 -8.72 -13.93
CA ASN A 68 10.24 -8.60 -12.48
C ASN A 68 10.85 -7.30 -11.94
N VAL A 69 10.63 -6.99 -10.65
CA VAL A 69 11.21 -5.80 -10.01
C VAL A 69 12.74 -5.79 -10.13
N GLY A 70 13.27 -4.83 -10.87
CA GLY A 70 14.72 -4.67 -11.08
C GLY A 70 15.36 -5.68 -12.03
N TYR A 71 14.56 -6.45 -12.76
CA TYR A 71 15.07 -7.41 -13.74
C TYR A 71 14.17 -7.54 -14.97
N HIS A 72 14.78 -7.49 -16.14
CA HIS A 72 14.15 -7.81 -17.42
C HIS A 72 15.17 -8.61 -18.27
N PRO A 73 14.71 -9.56 -19.10
CA PRO A 73 15.59 -10.25 -20.03
C PRO A 73 16.26 -9.26 -20.98
N THR A 74 17.44 -9.60 -21.48
CA THR A 74 18.08 -8.84 -22.55
C THR A 74 17.24 -8.88 -23.84
N PRO A 75 17.42 -7.93 -24.78
CA PRO A 75 16.72 -7.97 -26.06
C PRO A 75 16.89 -9.27 -26.84
N ALA A 76 18.06 -9.92 -26.72
CA ALA A 76 18.34 -11.21 -27.32
C ALA A 76 17.51 -12.33 -26.67
N GLU A 77 17.57 -12.44 -25.33
CA GLU A 77 16.83 -13.46 -24.58
C GLU A 77 15.30 -13.34 -24.74
N PHE A 78 14.80 -12.11 -24.88
CA PHE A 78 13.39 -11.86 -25.18
C PHE A 78 13.05 -12.32 -26.61
N ALA A 79 13.83 -11.90 -27.60
CA ALA A 79 13.60 -12.28 -28.99
C ALA A 79 13.68 -13.81 -29.20
N ASP A 80 14.67 -14.47 -28.61
CA ASP A 80 14.88 -15.92 -28.74
C ASP A 80 13.68 -16.71 -28.19
N LYS A 81 13.03 -16.23 -27.12
CA LYS A 81 11.81 -16.81 -26.57
C LYS A 81 10.62 -16.65 -27.51
N PHE A 82 10.41 -15.47 -28.08
CA PHE A 82 9.16 -15.16 -28.79
C PHE A 82 9.20 -15.43 -30.30
N ILE A 83 10.36 -15.48 -30.95
CA ILE A 83 10.44 -15.81 -32.38
C ILE A 83 9.77 -17.14 -32.72
N PRO A 84 10.01 -18.25 -32.00
CA PRO A 84 9.32 -19.52 -32.26
C PRO A 84 7.80 -19.42 -32.09
N ILE A 85 7.34 -18.73 -31.04
CA ILE A 85 5.91 -18.55 -30.74
C ILE A 85 5.22 -17.73 -31.82
N MET A 86 5.84 -16.62 -32.25
CA MET A 86 5.31 -15.78 -33.33
C MET A 86 5.17 -16.58 -34.63
N ARG A 87 6.16 -17.40 -34.98
CA ARG A 87 6.09 -18.28 -36.16
C ARG A 87 4.96 -19.31 -36.06
N GLN A 88 4.74 -19.88 -34.88
CA GLN A 88 3.64 -20.82 -34.64
C GLN A 88 2.26 -20.16 -34.81
N LEU A 89 2.13 -18.88 -34.43
CA LEU A 89 0.89 -18.13 -34.51
C LEU A 89 0.66 -17.40 -35.85
N GLN A 90 1.62 -17.45 -36.77
CA GLN A 90 1.62 -16.67 -38.02
C GLN A 90 0.36 -16.85 -38.88
N SER A 91 -0.25 -18.04 -38.88
CA SER A 91 -1.48 -18.31 -39.65
C SER A 91 -2.73 -17.63 -39.08
N TYR A 92 -2.67 -17.16 -37.83
CA TYR A 92 -3.80 -16.60 -37.10
C TYR A 92 -3.61 -15.11 -36.81
N VAL A 93 -2.39 -14.72 -36.41
CA VAL A 93 -2.07 -13.45 -35.79
C VAL A 93 -1.03 -12.71 -36.60
N THR A 94 -1.25 -11.42 -36.81
CA THR A 94 -0.25 -10.52 -37.40
C THR A 94 0.21 -9.42 -36.44
N LYS A 95 -0.54 -9.08 -35.38
CA LYS A 95 -0.16 -8.00 -34.43
C LYS A 95 0.34 -8.56 -33.10
N PHE A 96 1.48 -8.03 -32.64
CA PHE A 96 2.07 -8.39 -31.36
C PHE A 96 2.41 -7.14 -30.55
N GLU A 97 1.99 -7.11 -29.29
CA GLU A 97 2.39 -6.10 -28.31
C GLU A 97 3.70 -6.54 -27.66
N VAL A 98 4.74 -5.71 -27.75
CA VAL A 98 6.04 -6.01 -27.15
C VAL A 98 6.04 -5.52 -25.71
N HIS A 99 5.91 -6.47 -24.77
CA HIS A 99 5.83 -6.22 -23.32
C HIS A 99 4.51 -5.54 -22.89
N ASN A 100 4.43 -5.03 -21.65
CA ASN A 100 3.26 -4.35 -21.07
C ASN A 100 3.69 -3.48 -19.88
N GLU A 101 3.11 -2.29 -19.78
CA GLU A 101 3.26 -1.38 -18.62
C GLU A 101 4.70 -1.26 -18.05
N PRO A 102 5.74 -1.05 -18.87
CA PRO A 102 7.11 -0.89 -18.38
C PRO A 102 7.24 0.29 -17.37
N ASN A 103 6.31 1.23 -17.38
CA ASN A 103 6.25 2.36 -16.44
C ASN A 103 5.50 2.04 -15.13
N HIS A 104 5.20 0.77 -14.82
CA HIS A 104 4.47 0.45 -13.59
C HIS A 104 5.23 0.95 -12.34
N LEU A 105 4.54 1.65 -11.42
CA LEU A 105 5.16 2.37 -10.29
C LEU A 105 6.11 1.51 -9.44
N ARG A 106 5.72 0.26 -9.19
CA ARG A 106 6.49 -0.70 -8.39
C ARG A 106 7.57 -1.46 -9.18
N GLY A 107 7.73 -1.18 -10.47
CA GLY A 107 8.69 -1.86 -11.34
C GLY A 107 8.39 -3.34 -11.59
N ILE A 108 7.19 -3.83 -11.27
CA ILE A 108 6.84 -5.26 -11.39
C ILE A 108 6.90 -5.77 -12.83
N GLU A 109 6.80 -4.87 -13.82
CA GLU A 109 6.95 -5.15 -15.24
C GLU A 109 8.37 -4.75 -15.74
N GLY A 110 9.41 -4.93 -14.92
CA GLY A 110 10.82 -4.79 -15.32
C GLY A 110 11.49 -3.45 -15.01
N TRP A 111 10.81 -2.33 -15.29
CA TRP A 111 11.40 -0.98 -15.20
C TRP A 111 10.84 -0.14 -14.04
N GLY A 112 9.92 0.78 -14.32
CA GLY A 112 9.46 1.80 -13.37
C GLY A 112 9.25 3.18 -14.02
N GLN A 113 8.99 4.18 -13.18
CA GLN A 113 8.51 5.50 -13.62
C GLN A 113 9.60 6.56 -13.84
N GLU A 114 10.86 6.24 -13.53
CA GLU A 114 11.93 7.22 -13.62
C GLU A 114 12.40 7.42 -15.07
N ASP A 115 12.85 8.63 -15.40
CA ASP A 115 13.29 8.97 -16.76
C ASP A 115 14.43 8.08 -17.27
N HIS A 116 15.34 7.68 -16.38
CA HIS A 116 16.45 6.82 -16.76
C HIS A 116 15.96 5.41 -17.15
N GLN A 117 14.90 4.93 -16.50
CA GLN A 117 14.26 3.65 -16.80
C GLN A 117 13.48 3.73 -18.12
N ALA A 118 12.82 4.87 -18.41
CA ALA A 118 12.20 5.12 -19.71
C ALA A 118 13.24 5.13 -20.86
N ARG A 119 14.41 5.75 -20.65
CA ARG A 119 15.51 5.74 -21.63
C ARG A 119 16.09 4.34 -21.83
N ASP A 120 16.22 3.58 -20.74
CA ASP A 120 16.68 2.19 -20.79
C ASP A 120 15.70 1.31 -21.56
N PHE A 121 14.40 1.34 -21.23
CA PHE A 121 13.37 0.64 -21.99
C PHE A 121 13.33 1.06 -23.46
N ASN A 122 13.44 2.36 -23.77
CA ASN A 122 13.47 2.83 -25.15
C ASN A 122 14.63 2.19 -25.93
N THR A 123 15.80 2.03 -25.30
CA THR A 123 16.96 1.36 -25.89
C THR A 123 16.69 -0.13 -26.08
N TRP A 124 16.21 -0.78 -25.02
CA TRP A 124 15.84 -2.21 -25.01
C TRP A 124 14.78 -2.54 -26.09
N PHE A 125 13.74 -1.71 -26.21
CA PHE A 125 12.66 -1.89 -27.18
C PHE A 125 13.17 -1.79 -28.60
N LEU A 126 14.01 -0.81 -28.92
CA LEU A 126 14.55 -0.63 -30.27
C LEU A 126 15.38 -1.84 -30.71
N GLU A 127 16.19 -2.38 -29.81
CA GLU A 127 16.97 -3.58 -30.10
C GLU A 127 16.08 -4.82 -30.25
N THR A 128 15.14 -5.01 -29.34
CA THR A 128 14.16 -6.10 -29.37
C THR A 128 13.34 -6.06 -30.65
N TYR A 129 12.80 -4.89 -31.01
CA TYR A 129 12.06 -4.67 -32.24
C TYR A 129 12.88 -5.07 -33.47
N ASN A 130 14.16 -4.68 -33.54
CA ASN A 130 15.00 -5.00 -34.69
C ASN A 130 15.24 -6.52 -34.81
N ARG A 131 15.50 -7.21 -33.69
CA ARG A 131 15.67 -8.67 -33.66
C ARG A 131 14.40 -9.39 -34.09
N LEU A 132 13.26 -9.00 -33.52
CA LEU A 132 11.95 -9.59 -33.85
C LEU A 132 11.59 -9.35 -35.33
N LYS A 133 11.74 -8.12 -35.84
CA LYS A 133 11.47 -7.82 -37.26
C LYS A 133 12.42 -8.51 -38.22
N GLN A 134 13.69 -8.68 -37.87
CA GLN A 134 14.64 -9.41 -38.70
C GLN A 134 14.20 -10.88 -38.86
N ALA A 135 13.74 -11.51 -37.77
CA ALA A 135 13.33 -12.91 -37.77
C ALA A 135 11.89 -13.15 -38.27
N CYS A 136 11.00 -12.18 -38.07
CA CYS A 136 9.58 -12.21 -38.39
C CYS A 136 9.15 -10.90 -39.09
N PRO A 137 9.58 -10.64 -40.34
CA PRO A 137 9.32 -9.36 -41.02
C PRO A 137 7.83 -9.10 -41.30
N TRP A 138 7.01 -10.15 -41.33
CA TRP A 138 5.56 -10.10 -41.51
C TRP A 138 4.80 -9.61 -40.27
N ALA A 139 5.40 -9.70 -39.08
CA ALA A 139 4.72 -9.40 -37.81
C ALA A 139 4.64 -7.90 -37.59
N SER A 140 3.45 -7.38 -37.29
CA SER A 140 3.23 -5.98 -36.89
C SER A 140 3.48 -5.81 -35.39
N LEU A 141 4.52 -5.05 -35.02
CA LEU A 141 4.98 -4.93 -33.63
C LEU A 141 4.56 -3.58 -33.03
N GLY A 142 3.78 -3.63 -31.95
CA GLY A 142 3.28 -2.47 -31.23
C GLY A 142 4.15 -2.06 -30.05
N PHE A 143 4.16 -0.76 -29.77
CA PHE A 143 4.60 -0.24 -28.49
C PHE A 143 3.54 -0.57 -27.42
N PRO A 144 3.92 -0.98 -26.19
CA PRO A 144 2.95 -1.43 -25.21
C PRO A 144 2.12 -0.29 -24.63
N GLY A 145 0.95 -0.63 -24.11
CA GLY A 145 0.21 0.26 -23.21
C GLY A 145 1.02 0.58 -21.94
N LEU A 146 0.82 1.79 -21.41
CA LEU A 146 1.48 2.29 -20.20
C LEU A 146 0.50 2.35 -19.03
N ALA A 147 0.99 2.05 -17.83
CA ALA A 147 0.25 2.16 -16.59
C ALA A 147 -0.16 3.62 -16.31
N ILE A 148 -1.38 3.81 -15.80
CA ILE A 148 -1.95 5.11 -15.44
C ILE A 148 -2.48 5.06 -13.98
N PRO A 149 -2.60 6.21 -13.25
CA PRO A 149 -2.42 7.60 -13.66
C PRO A 149 -1.05 8.18 -13.26
N HIS A 150 0.04 7.78 -13.93
CA HIS A 150 1.36 8.22 -13.50
C HIS A 150 2.36 8.36 -14.65
N ARG A 151 2.67 9.62 -15.00
CA ARG A 151 3.75 10.04 -15.92
C ARG A 151 3.77 9.38 -17.30
N ASP A 152 2.71 8.72 -17.72
CA ASP A 152 2.64 7.99 -18.99
C ASP A 152 2.88 8.92 -20.20
N LEU A 153 2.42 10.18 -20.15
CA LEU A 153 2.65 11.18 -21.20
C LEU A 153 4.11 11.67 -21.29
N GLU A 154 4.83 11.78 -20.18
CA GLU A 154 6.26 12.06 -20.14
C GLU A 154 7.07 10.83 -20.56
N TRP A 155 6.66 9.65 -20.10
CA TRP A 155 7.34 8.38 -20.35
C TRP A 155 7.28 8.01 -21.83
N VAL A 156 6.10 8.15 -22.46
CA VAL A 156 5.94 7.93 -23.91
C VAL A 156 6.69 8.98 -24.73
N GLU A 157 6.85 10.21 -24.22
CA GLU A 157 7.64 11.26 -24.85
C GLU A 157 9.13 10.92 -24.86
N ILE A 158 9.66 10.44 -23.73
CA ILE A 158 11.05 9.95 -23.65
C ILE A 158 11.26 8.76 -24.60
N CYS A 159 10.26 7.90 -24.73
CA CYS A 159 10.28 6.75 -25.63
C CYS A 159 9.90 7.09 -27.09
N ARG A 160 9.86 8.37 -27.48
CA ARG A 160 9.52 8.81 -28.84
C ARG A 160 10.27 8.03 -29.95
N PRO A 161 11.56 7.70 -29.83
CA PRO A 161 12.24 6.85 -30.82
C PRO A 161 11.62 5.45 -30.97
N ALA A 162 11.37 4.75 -29.86
CA ALA A 162 10.70 3.45 -29.84
C ALA A 162 9.27 3.53 -30.40
N VAL A 163 8.48 4.54 -30.01
CA VAL A 163 7.13 4.76 -30.52
C VAL A 163 7.14 5.02 -32.03
N ASN A 164 8.07 5.87 -32.51
CA ASN A 164 8.24 6.13 -33.93
C ASN A 164 8.63 4.87 -34.71
N ARG A 165 9.39 3.96 -34.09
CA ARG A 165 9.82 2.69 -34.69
C ARG A 165 8.71 1.64 -34.74
N ALA A 166 7.86 1.58 -33.70
CA ALA A 166 6.74 0.65 -33.59
C ALA A 166 5.73 0.82 -34.74
N ASP A 167 5.06 -0.25 -35.15
CA ASP A 167 4.09 -0.20 -36.25
C ASP A 167 2.76 0.45 -35.82
N TRP A 168 2.42 0.32 -34.55
CA TRP A 168 1.27 0.94 -33.89
C TRP A 168 1.58 1.23 -32.41
N LEU A 169 0.75 2.05 -31.78
CA LEU A 169 0.93 2.53 -30.41
C LEU A 169 -0.17 1.97 -29.49
N GLY A 170 0.21 1.13 -28.52
CA GLY A 170 -0.67 0.65 -27.46
C GLY A 170 -0.96 1.75 -26.45
N VAL A 171 -2.20 1.82 -25.97
CA VAL A 171 -2.64 2.77 -24.94
C VAL A 171 -3.59 2.07 -23.97
N HIS A 172 -3.42 2.32 -22.67
CA HIS A 172 -4.36 1.91 -21.63
C HIS A 172 -5.28 3.08 -21.23
N CYS A 173 -6.56 2.82 -21.02
CA CYS A 173 -7.57 3.83 -20.68
C CYS A 173 -8.49 3.32 -19.56
N TYR A 174 -8.29 3.79 -18.33
CA TYR A 174 -9.10 3.41 -17.18
C TYR A 174 -9.78 4.64 -16.59
N TRP A 175 -10.92 4.43 -15.96
CA TRP A 175 -11.65 5.48 -15.26
C TRP A 175 -12.30 4.93 -13.99
N GLN A 176 -12.54 5.82 -13.06
CA GLN A 176 -13.39 5.59 -11.90
C GLN A 176 -14.52 6.62 -11.97
N ASN A 177 -15.73 6.21 -11.64
CA ASN A 177 -16.91 7.05 -11.62
C ASN A 177 -17.69 6.77 -10.32
N PRO A 178 -17.28 7.38 -9.18
CA PRO A 178 -17.85 7.15 -7.86
C PRO A 178 -19.38 7.25 -7.79
N SER A 179 -19.95 8.18 -8.54
CA SER A 179 -21.38 8.48 -8.58
C SER A 179 -22.12 7.94 -9.81
N PHE A 180 -21.39 7.36 -10.77
CA PHE A 180 -21.86 7.07 -12.13
C PHE A 180 -22.42 8.28 -12.91
N SER A 181 -22.20 9.51 -12.41
CA SER A 181 -22.71 10.76 -13.01
C SER A 181 -21.62 11.63 -13.64
N GLU A 182 -20.34 11.31 -13.42
CA GLU A 182 -19.22 12.18 -13.81
C GLU A 182 -18.82 12.02 -15.29
N GLY A 183 -19.17 10.89 -15.90
CA GLY A 183 -18.84 10.62 -17.30
C GLY A 183 -17.35 10.48 -17.57
N ASN A 184 -16.57 10.01 -16.60
CA ASN A 184 -15.11 9.91 -16.70
C ASN A 184 -14.64 8.97 -17.83
N HIS A 185 -15.46 8.02 -18.27
CA HIS A 185 -15.20 7.23 -19.49
C HIS A 185 -15.11 8.09 -20.76
N LEU A 186 -15.70 9.29 -20.77
CA LEU A 186 -15.67 10.24 -21.89
C LEU A 186 -14.76 11.46 -21.60
N SER A 187 -13.97 11.41 -20.53
CA SER A 187 -13.04 12.49 -20.17
C SER A 187 -11.68 12.30 -20.83
N ASP A 188 -11.11 13.38 -21.39
CA ASP A 188 -9.75 13.41 -21.96
C ASP A 188 -8.67 13.03 -20.93
N PHE A 189 -8.94 13.20 -19.64
CA PHE A 189 -8.01 12.80 -18.59
C PHE A 189 -8.01 11.28 -18.35
N TRP A 190 -9.15 10.63 -18.53
CA TRP A 190 -9.41 9.24 -18.17
C TRP A 190 -9.69 8.37 -19.40
N GLY A 191 -10.96 8.13 -19.75
CA GLY A 191 -11.30 7.20 -20.83
C GLY A 191 -10.83 7.68 -22.21
N LEU A 192 -10.81 9.00 -22.49
CA LEU A 192 -10.33 9.54 -23.77
C LEU A 192 -8.84 9.94 -23.75
N ARG A 193 -8.06 9.41 -22.79
CA ARG A 193 -6.64 9.72 -22.62
C ARG A 193 -5.79 9.43 -23.87
N PHE A 194 -6.20 8.49 -24.72
CA PHE A 194 -5.54 8.23 -26.01
C PHE A 194 -5.45 9.46 -26.93
N LYS A 195 -6.33 10.48 -26.77
CA LYS A 195 -6.26 11.72 -27.54
C LYS A 195 -4.95 12.46 -27.32
N HIS A 196 -4.40 12.42 -26.10
CA HIS A 196 -3.10 13.01 -25.80
C HIS A 196 -1.94 12.25 -26.45
N TYR A 197 -2.05 10.93 -26.58
CA TYR A 197 -1.10 10.12 -27.32
C TYR A 197 -1.15 10.47 -28.81
N HIS A 198 -2.34 10.58 -29.40
CA HIS A 198 -2.50 10.98 -30.78
C HIS A 198 -1.96 12.40 -31.05
N GLN A 199 -2.18 13.35 -30.14
CA GLN A 199 -1.61 14.71 -30.23
C GLN A 199 -0.07 14.68 -30.30
N LYS A 200 0.58 13.81 -29.53
CA LYS A 200 2.05 13.65 -29.53
C LYS A 200 2.57 12.86 -30.74
N PHE A 201 1.74 11.98 -31.30
CA PHE A 201 2.07 11.05 -32.38
C PHE A 201 0.95 11.00 -33.44
N PRO A 202 0.71 12.12 -34.18
CA PRO A 202 -0.48 12.25 -35.04
C PRO A 202 -0.52 11.27 -36.21
N ASN A 203 0.63 10.69 -36.58
CA ASN A 203 0.73 9.72 -37.67
C ASN A 203 0.68 8.26 -37.20
N LYS A 204 0.52 8.01 -35.89
CA LYS A 204 0.44 6.65 -35.35
C LYS A 204 -1.00 6.20 -35.25
N LEU A 205 -1.23 4.98 -35.73
CA LEU A 205 -2.42 4.22 -35.43
C LEU A 205 -2.32 3.71 -33.98
N ILE A 206 -3.45 3.71 -33.29
CA ILE A 206 -3.53 3.36 -31.88
C ILE A 206 -4.35 2.09 -31.70
N GLU A 207 -3.86 1.19 -30.87
CA GLU A 207 -4.62 0.11 -30.27
C GLU A 207 -4.88 0.49 -28.82
N ILE A 208 -6.16 0.60 -28.42
CA ILE A 208 -6.46 0.67 -26.98
C ILE A 208 -6.40 -0.77 -26.48
N THR A 209 -5.22 -1.17 -26.00
CA THR A 209 -4.95 -2.56 -25.65
C THR A 209 -5.63 -2.96 -24.36
N GLU A 210 -5.93 -2.01 -23.48
CA GLU A 210 -6.75 -2.23 -22.29
C GLU A 210 -7.58 -0.99 -21.94
N PHE A 211 -8.84 -1.22 -21.57
CA PHE A 211 -9.65 -0.20 -20.91
C PHE A 211 -10.60 -0.80 -19.89
N GLY A 212 -11.05 0.00 -18.92
CA GLY A 212 -12.16 -0.40 -18.07
C GLY A 212 -12.54 0.55 -16.95
N ASN A 213 -13.72 0.30 -16.38
CA ASN A 213 -14.14 0.95 -15.13
C ASN A 213 -13.47 0.24 -13.94
N SER A 214 -12.63 0.96 -13.19
CA SER A 214 -11.86 0.43 -12.06
C SER A 214 -12.43 0.82 -10.69
N ASN A 215 -13.75 1.10 -10.59
CA ASN A 215 -14.41 1.49 -9.34
C ASN A 215 -14.11 0.54 -8.18
N GLY A 216 -14.20 -0.78 -8.42
CA GLY A 216 -13.93 -1.78 -7.38
C GLY A 216 -12.51 -1.72 -6.82
N GLN A 217 -11.51 -1.33 -7.63
CA GLN A 217 -10.14 -1.14 -7.15
C GLN A 217 -9.96 0.17 -6.37
N GLY A 218 -10.79 1.18 -6.67
CA GLY A 218 -10.80 2.48 -5.99
C GLY A 218 -11.66 2.53 -4.73
N GLY A 219 -12.32 1.42 -4.35
CA GLY A 219 -13.27 1.40 -3.23
C GLY A 219 -14.61 2.08 -3.55
N TYR A 220 -14.92 2.32 -4.82
CA TYR A 220 -16.17 2.92 -5.27
C TYR A 220 -17.22 1.85 -5.60
N PRO A 221 -18.52 2.20 -5.59
CA PRO A 221 -19.59 1.26 -5.91
C PRO A 221 -19.44 0.64 -7.30
N VAL A 222 -19.68 -0.67 -7.39
CA VAL A 222 -19.70 -1.43 -8.65
C VAL A 222 -21.16 -1.76 -8.98
N ASP A 223 -21.62 -1.31 -10.14
CA ASP A 223 -22.96 -1.55 -10.66
C ASP A 223 -22.83 -2.12 -12.09
N PRO A 224 -23.07 -3.42 -12.29
CA PRO A 224 -22.86 -4.07 -13.60
C PRO A 224 -23.70 -3.47 -14.74
N GLN A 225 -24.90 -2.96 -14.44
CA GLN A 225 -25.79 -2.35 -15.43
C GLN A 225 -25.27 -0.97 -15.85
N LYS A 226 -24.81 -0.16 -14.89
CA LYS A 226 -24.23 1.15 -15.20
C LYS A 226 -22.88 1.01 -15.92
N ILE A 227 -22.04 0.05 -15.52
CA ILE A 227 -20.79 -0.25 -16.21
C ILE A 227 -21.07 -0.69 -17.66
N ALA A 228 -22.08 -1.53 -17.89
CA ALA A 228 -22.49 -1.91 -19.23
C ALA A 228 -22.90 -0.70 -20.09
N GLN A 229 -23.61 0.28 -19.50
CA GLN A 229 -23.98 1.52 -20.18
C GLN A 229 -22.75 2.39 -20.51
N GLU A 230 -21.81 2.54 -19.57
CA GLU A 230 -20.55 3.26 -19.81
C GLU A 230 -19.75 2.63 -20.94
N TYR A 231 -19.65 1.31 -20.99
CA TYR A 231 -18.89 0.61 -22.03
C TYR A 231 -19.51 0.80 -23.41
N VAL A 232 -20.85 0.75 -23.52
CA VAL A 232 -21.56 1.06 -24.76
C VAL A 232 -21.30 2.49 -25.20
N GLN A 233 -21.44 3.46 -24.29
CA GLN A 233 -21.17 4.88 -24.59
C GLN A 233 -19.71 5.09 -25.02
N TYR A 234 -18.78 4.42 -24.34
CA TYR A 234 -17.36 4.50 -24.63
C TYR A 234 -17.04 3.97 -26.03
N TYR A 235 -17.41 2.73 -26.37
CA TYR A 235 -17.21 2.19 -27.72
C TYR A 235 -17.83 3.08 -28.81
N GLN A 236 -19.04 3.58 -28.59
CA GLN A 236 -19.71 4.48 -29.54
C GLN A 236 -18.94 5.77 -29.74
N GLU A 237 -18.37 6.34 -28.68
CA GLU A 237 -17.50 7.50 -28.75
C GLU A 237 -16.23 7.17 -29.55
N LEU A 238 -15.58 6.02 -29.28
CA LEU A 238 -14.37 5.59 -29.98
C LEU A 238 -14.53 5.48 -31.51
N PHE A 239 -15.74 5.21 -32.01
CA PHE A 239 -16.00 5.12 -33.45
C PHE A 239 -15.76 6.44 -34.19
N HIS A 240 -15.77 7.59 -33.52
CA HIS A 240 -15.51 8.89 -34.14
C HIS A 240 -14.02 9.14 -34.43
N TYR A 241 -13.12 8.26 -33.98
CA TYR A 241 -11.67 8.45 -34.10
C TYR A 241 -11.07 7.47 -35.12
N PRO A 242 -10.77 7.92 -36.36
CA PRO A 242 -10.30 7.03 -37.42
C PRO A 242 -8.89 6.48 -37.19
N TYR A 243 -8.11 7.04 -36.27
CA TYR A 243 -6.78 6.53 -35.93
C TYR A 243 -6.80 5.38 -34.90
N LEU A 244 -7.98 5.00 -34.39
CA LEU A 244 -8.14 3.84 -33.51
C LEU A 244 -8.42 2.58 -34.32
N LEU A 245 -7.62 1.53 -34.12
CA LEU A 245 -7.75 0.24 -34.79
C LEU A 245 -8.71 -0.69 -34.05
N SER A 246 -8.49 -0.89 -32.76
CA SER A 246 -9.39 -1.62 -31.87
C SER A 246 -9.31 -1.09 -30.44
N ALA A 247 -10.31 -1.43 -29.64
CA ALA A 247 -10.29 -1.16 -28.20
C ALA A 247 -10.72 -2.40 -27.43
N SER A 248 -9.86 -2.88 -26.54
CA SER A 248 -10.06 -4.10 -25.77
C SER A 248 -10.39 -3.79 -24.32
N ALA A 249 -11.58 -4.17 -23.87
CA ALA A 249 -11.90 -4.14 -22.44
C ALA A 249 -10.99 -5.10 -21.67
N PHE A 250 -10.59 -4.73 -20.45
CA PHE A 250 -9.45 -5.32 -19.74
C PHE A 250 -9.43 -6.84 -19.61
N ILE A 251 -10.58 -7.52 -19.42
CA ILE A 251 -10.61 -8.99 -19.32
C ILE A 251 -12.01 -9.56 -19.51
N MET A 252 -12.14 -10.62 -20.32
CA MET A 252 -13.44 -11.28 -20.52
C MET A 252 -13.81 -12.23 -19.36
N SER A 253 -12.85 -12.99 -18.85
CA SER A 253 -13.03 -13.98 -17.79
C SER A 253 -11.70 -14.22 -17.07
N ALA A 254 -11.75 -14.63 -15.81
CA ALA A 254 -10.55 -14.89 -15.02
C ALA A 254 -10.92 -15.79 -13.83
N PRO A 255 -10.10 -16.80 -13.48
CA PRO A 255 -10.31 -17.56 -12.26
C PRO A 255 -9.91 -16.78 -11.00
N GLN A 256 -9.03 -15.78 -11.12
CA GLN A 256 -8.51 -15.06 -9.97
C GLN A 256 -9.54 -14.08 -9.38
N ALA A 257 -9.56 -13.95 -8.06
CA ALA A 257 -10.57 -13.20 -7.31
C ALA A 257 -10.46 -11.68 -7.54
N GLU A 258 -9.23 -11.17 -7.67
CA GLU A 258 -8.92 -9.76 -7.86
C GLU A 258 -9.44 -9.20 -9.19
N TRP A 259 -9.61 -10.05 -10.21
CA TRP A 259 -10.10 -9.63 -11.52
C TRP A 259 -11.61 -9.72 -11.65
N GLN A 260 -12.30 -10.27 -10.65
CA GLN A 260 -13.75 -10.51 -10.69
C GLN A 260 -14.58 -9.23 -10.89
N ILE A 261 -14.05 -8.06 -10.54
CA ILE A 261 -14.72 -6.78 -10.74
C ILE A 261 -14.75 -6.33 -12.21
N PHE A 262 -13.88 -6.88 -13.07
CA PHE A 262 -13.76 -6.50 -14.49
C PHE A 262 -14.36 -7.52 -15.47
N VAL A 263 -14.47 -8.79 -15.06
CA VAL A 263 -14.84 -9.87 -15.98
C VAL A 263 -16.23 -9.69 -16.58
N TRP A 264 -16.37 -10.01 -17.85
CA TRP A 264 -17.65 -10.04 -18.56
C TRP A 264 -18.37 -11.39 -18.35
N ARG A 265 -17.63 -12.43 -17.96
CA ARG A 265 -18.15 -13.75 -17.58
C ARG A 265 -17.54 -14.23 -16.28
N LYS A 266 -18.39 -14.71 -15.38
CA LYS A 266 -18.02 -15.36 -14.12
C LYS A 266 -17.66 -16.83 -14.32
N GLU A 267 -16.95 -17.44 -13.35
CA GLU A 267 -16.51 -18.83 -13.45
C GLU A 267 -17.67 -19.85 -13.43
N ASP A 268 -18.82 -19.49 -12.88
CA ASP A 268 -20.06 -20.27 -12.98
C ASP A 268 -20.72 -20.23 -14.38
N GLY A 269 -20.13 -19.51 -15.33
CA GLY A 269 -20.61 -19.35 -16.69
C GLY A 269 -21.69 -18.27 -16.85
N HIS A 270 -21.97 -17.46 -15.82
CA HIS A 270 -22.87 -16.33 -15.90
C HIS A 270 -22.26 -15.15 -16.67
N PHE A 271 -22.99 -14.62 -17.64
CA PHE A 271 -22.61 -13.41 -18.38
C PHE A 271 -23.10 -12.15 -17.67
N GLN A 272 -22.19 -11.19 -17.50
CA GLN A 272 -22.50 -9.87 -16.99
C GLN A 272 -23.34 -9.06 -18.01
N PRO A 273 -24.11 -8.05 -17.57
CA PRO A 273 -24.96 -7.24 -18.44
C PRO A 273 -24.23 -6.61 -19.65
N VAL A 274 -22.93 -6.35 -19.52
CA VAL A 274 -22.10 -5.81 -20.60
C VAL A 274 -22.09 -6.68 -21.87
N VAL A 275 -22.20 -8.01 -21.75
CA VAL A 275 -22.24 -8.93 -22.90
C VAL A 275 -23.45 -8.63 -23.78
N ALA A 276 -24.64 -8.55 -23.18
CA ALA A 276 -25.87 -8.23 -23.89
C ALA A 276 -25.89 -6.77 -24.37
N ALA A 277 -25.42 -5.84 -23.54
CA ALA A 277 -25.37 -4.42 -23.91
C ALA A 277 -24.46 -4.17 -25.15
N VAL A 278 -23.29 -4.82 -25.21
CA VAL A 278 -22.36 -4.70 -26.33
C VAL A 278 -22.86 -5.45 -27.57
N ARG A 279 -23.57 -6.57 -27.41
CA ARG A 279 -24.25 -7.28 -28.51
C ARG A 279 -25.27 -6.39 -29.23
N ASP A 280 -26.05 -5.66 -28.45
CA ASP A 280 -27.20 -4.88 -28.91
C ASP A 280 -26.82 -3.42 -29.25
N MET A 281 -25.58 -3.02 -28.91
CA MET A 281 -25.03 -1.71 -29.24
C MET A 281 -25.03 -1.47 -30.76
N PRO A 282 -25.62 -0.35 -31.23
CA PRO A 282 -25.53 0.06 -32.64
C PRO A 282 -24.08 0.30 -33.08
N ARG A 283 -23.69 -0.28 -34.22
CA ARG A 283 -22.33 -0.17 -34.78
C ARG A 283 -22.38 0.32 -36.24
N PRO A 284 -21.65 1.37 -36.62
CA PRO A 284 -21.41 1.72 -38.01
C PRO A 284 -20.64 0.62 -38.73
N SER A 285 -20.73 0.59 -40.06
CA SER A 285 -19.97 -0.33 -40.89
C SER A 285 -18.47 -0.13 -40.69
N LEU A 286 -17.71 -1.23 -40.59
CA LEU A 286 -16.25 -1.17 -40.59
C LEU A 286 -15.77 -0.72 -41.97
N SER A 287 -14.86 0.24 -42.00
CA SER A 287 -14.22 0.67 -43.24
C SER A 287 -13.34 -0.47 -43.81
N LEU A 288 -13.49 -0.76 -45.10
CA LEU A 288 -12.65 -1.72 -45.82
C LEU A 288 -11.23 -1.14 -45.98
N GLN A 289 -10.38 -1.39 -44.97
CA GLN A 289 -8.95 -1.06 -44.82
C GLN A 289 -8.28 -0.10 -45.84
N ALA A 290 -7.77 1.02 -45.33
CA ALA A 290 -6.54 1.62 -45.85
C ALA A 290 -5.33 0.79 -45.41
N LYS A 291 -4.83 -0.11 -46.27
CA LYS A 291 -3.44 -0.57 -46.18
C LYS A 291 -2.55 0.65 -46.46
N LEU A 292 -1.85 1.17 -45.46
CA LEU A 292 -0.73 2.06 -45.71
C LEU A 292 0.37 1.25 -46.42
N GLU A 293 0.50 1.42 -47.73
CA GLU A 293 1.59 0.85 -48.51
C GLU A 293 2.96 1.32 -47.97
N PRO A 294 3.98 0.44 -47.95
CA PRO A 294 5.33 0.83 -47.55
C PRO A 294 5.94 1.79 -48.57
N LYS A 295 6.25 3.03 -48.14
CA LYS A 295 6.95 4.02 -48.98
C LYS A 295 8.30 3.50 -49.48
N PRO A 296 8.64 3.60 -50.79
CA PRO A 296 9.99 3.37 -51.29
C PRO A 296 10.95 4.52 -50.96
N LYS A 297 12.25 4.18 -50.86
CA LYS A 297 13.40 5.04 -50.48
C LYS A 297 13.58 6.30 -51.37
N PRO A 298 14.23 7.37 -50.87
CA PRO A 298 14.35 8.65 -51.56
C PRO A 298 15.57 8.70 -52.51
N LYS A 299 15.43 9.35 -53.68
CA LYS A 299 16.50 9.85 -54.57
C LYS A 299 15.96 10.97 -55.50
N PRO A 300 16.80 11.85 -56.11
CA PRO A 300 17.11 13.22 -55.70
C PRO A 300 16.43 14.35 -56.54
N LYS A 301 16.57 15.61 -56.09
CA LYS A 301 16.04 16.86 -56.72
C LYS A 301 16.52 17.11 -58.17
N PRO A 302 15.75 17.87 -58.97
CA PRO A 302 16.18 19.24 -59.35
C PRO A 302 15.05 20.33 -59.42
N GLN A 303 15.48 21.61 -59.45
CA GLN A 303 14.78 22.93 -59.45
C GLN A 303 14.15 23.34 -60.82
N PRO A 304 13.63 24.59 -61.09
CA PRO A 304 13.10 25.71 -60.26
C PRO A 304 11.70 26.26 -60.69
N LYS A 305 11.23 27.27 -59.92
CA LYS A 305 10.01 28.14 -59.94
C LYS A 305 9.45 28.71 -61.28
N PRO A 306 8.19 29.21 -61.22
CA PRO A 306 7.90 30.62 -61.56
C PRO A 306 7.22 31.43 -60.42
N GLU A 307 7.20 32.77 -60.59
CA GLU A 307 6.93 33.86 -59.63
C GLU A 307 5.49 34.04 -59.09
N PRO A 308 5.32 34.78 -57.96
CA PRO A 308 4.04 34.98 -57.29
C PRO A 308 3.28 36.26 -57.73
N ALA A 309 1.95 36.17 -57.73
CA ALA A 309 0.99 37.27 -57.93
C ALA A 309 0.87 38.21 -56.69
N PRO A 310 0.38 39.46 -56.85
CA PRO A 310 0.56 40.54 -55.87
C PRO A 310 -0.36 40.46 -54.63
N LYS A 311 0.15 40.99 -53.51
CA LYS A 311 -0.49 41.06 -52.19
C LYS A 311 -1.61 42.11 -52.13
N PRO A 312 -2.73 41.86 -51.41
CA PRO A 312 -3.66 42.91 -50.98
C PRO A 312 -3.13 43.70 -49.78
N GLU A 313 -3.51 44.98 -49.70
CA GLU A 313 -3.15 45.95 -48.66
C GLU A 313 -3.68 45.61 -47.25
N PRO A 314 -2.99 46.05 -46.17
CA PRO A 314 -3.37 45.76 -44.80
C PRO A 314 -4.55 46.63 -44.31
N LYS A 315 -5.58 45.96 -43.77
CA LYS A 315 -6.64 46.59 -42.97
C LYS A 315 -6.11 46.96 -41.57
N PRO A 316 -6.62 48.03 -40.95
CA PRO A 316 -6.19 48.48 -39.62
C PRO A 316 -6.54 47.46 -38.53
N GLU A 317 -5.60 47.25 -37.60
CA GLU A 317 -5.73 46.31 -36.48
C GLU A 317 -6.91 46.66 -35.56
N PRO A 318 -7.75 45.68 -35.17
CA PRO A 318 -8.78 45.91 -34.17
C PRO A 318 -8.13 46.11 -32.79
N LYS A 319 -8.65 47.08 -32.02
CA LYS A 319 -8.25 47.29 -30.63
C LYS A 319 -8.36 45.97 -29.85
N PRO A 320 -7.38 45.64 -28.97
CA PRO A 320 -7.42 44.40 -28.21
C PRO A 320 -8.72 44.34 -27.39
N PRO A 321 -9.40 43.18 -27.37
CA PRO A 321 -10.70 43.04 -26.70
C PRO A 321 -10.55 43.25 -25.19
N ALA A 322 -11.56 43.86 -24.58
CA ALA A 322 -11.57 44.16 -23.14
C ALA A 322 -11.66 42.90 -22.25
N GLU A 323 -12.15 41.80 -22.83
CA GLU A 323 -12.22 40.47 -22.22
C GLU A 323 -11.96 39.39 -23.28
N ARG A 324 -11.42 38.25 -22.85
CA ARG A 324 -11.11 37.10 -23.71
C ARG A 324 -11.66 35.83 -23.09
N TYR A 325 -12.54 35.16 -23.82
CA TYR A 325 -13.05 33.85 -23.46
C TYR A 325 -12.12 32.74 -23.99
N PHE A 326 -11.86 31.74 -23.16
CA PHE A 326 -11.04 30.58 -23.49
C PHE A 326 -11.94 29.34 -23.57
N PRO A 327 -12.27 28.85 -24.78
CA PRO A 327 -13.13 27.68 -24.98
C PRO A 327 -12.61 26.42 -24.29
N GLU A 328 -11.29 26.30 -24.14
CA GLU A 328 -10.59 25.14 -23.59
C GLU A 328 -10.91 24.91 -22.11
N THR A 329 -11.06 25.99 -21.34
CA THR A 329 -11.38 25.94 -19.90
C THR A 329 -12.73 26.53 -19.57
N LYS A 330 -13.43 27.07 -20.57
CA LYS A 330 -14.69 27.80 -20.46
C LYS A 330 -14.61 28.99 -19.49
N ARG A 331 -13.43 29.63 -19.39
CA ARG A 331 -13.20 30.78 -18.49
C ARG A 331 -12.97 32.08 -19.25
N THR A 332 -13.30 33.20 -18.61
CA THR A 332 -13.08 34.53 -19.16
C THR A 332 -11.98 35.28 -18.41
N VAL A 333 -11.07 35.93 -19.15
CA VAL A 333 -10.00 36.78 -18.59
C VAL A 333 -10.22 38.22 -19.04
N ARG A 334 -10.15 39.16 -18.11
CA ARG A 334 -10.43 40.59 -18.35
C ARG A 334 -9.54 41.51 -17.49
N GLY A 335 -9.52 42.80 -17.81
CA GLY A 335 -8.81 43.81 -17.01
C GLY A 335 -7.29 43.57 -16.90
N ALA A 336 -6.72 43.82 -15.73
CA ALA A 336 -5.27 43.72 -15.48
C ALA A 336 -4.71 42.30 -15.74
N PHE A 337 -5.51 41.25 -15.51
CA PHE A 337 -5.12 39.86 -15.82
C PHE A 337 -5.04 39.59 -17.32
N LEU A 338 -5.92 40.19 -18.13
CA LEU A 338 -5.85 40.05 -19.58
C LEU A 338 -4.64 40.80 -20.15
N LYS A 339 -4.29 41.96 -19.58
CA LYS A 339 -3.05 42.68 -19.93
C LYS A 339 -1.82 41.82 -19.64
N PHE A 340 -1.74 41.24 -18.45
CA PHE A 340 -0.65 40.34 -18.07
C PHE A 340 -0.57 39.11 -18.99
N PHE A 341 -1.72 38.48 -19.26
CA PHE A 341 -1.80 37.33 -20.17
C PHE A 341 -1.36 37.67 -21.60
N ASN A 342 -1.73 38.85 -22.12
CA ASN A 342 -1.33 39.27 -23.46
C ASN A 342 0.18 39.57 -23.57
N ILE A 343 0.83 39.95 -22.48
CA ILE A 343 2.29 40.20 -22.44
C ILE A 343 3.08 38.89 -22.34
N HIS A 344 2.68 37.99 -21.43
CA HIS A 344 3.46 36.80 -21.10
C HIS A 344 3.00 35.53 -21.81
N GLY A 345 1.79 35.54 -22.38
CA GLY A 345 1.27 34.48 -23.22
C GLY A 345 0.99 33.16 -22.48
N LEU A 346 0.62 32.17 -23.29
CA LEU A 346 0.17 30.86 -22.84
C LEU A 346 1.30 30.02 -22.22
N ASP A 347 2.55 30.26 -22.64
CA ASP A 347 3.72 29.53 -22.16
C ASP A 347 4.03 29.83 -20.68
N ILE A 348 3.81 31.08 -20.26
CA ILE A 348 4.05 31.50 -18.87
C ILE A 348 2.80 31.32 -18.02
N CYS A 349 1.61 31.68 -18.53
CA CYS A 349 0.40 31.65 -17.72
C CYS A 349 -0.30 30.29 -17.71
N GLY A 350 -0.30 29.58 -18.85
CA GLY A 350 -1.25 28.50 -19.13
C GLY A 350 -2.70 29.00 -19.26
N TYR A 351 -3.66 28.11 -19.50
CA TYR A 351 -5.07 28.51 -19.62
C TYR A 351 -5.66 28.97 -18.28
N PRO A 352 -6.61 29.93 -18.27
CA PRO A 352 -7.32 30.31 -17.05
C PRO A 352 -8.16 29.14 -16.52
N ILE A 353 -8.04 28.80 -15.24
CA ILE A 353 -8.81 27.70 -14.62
C ILE A 353 -9.97 28.21 -13.76
N THR A 354 -9.95 29.48 -13.35
CA THR A 354 -11.05 30.15 -12.64
C THR A 354 -11.55 31.39 -13.39
N GLU A 355 -12.76 31.84 -13.05
CA GLU A 355 -13.17 33.24 -13.26
C GLU A 355 -12.38 34.16 -12.31
N GLN A 356 -12.54 35.47 -12.46
CA GLN A 356 -12.03 36.45 -11.48
C GLN A 356 -12.89 36.42 -10.22
N PHE A 357 -12.27 36.42 -9.06
CA PHE A 357 -12.94 36.43 -7.76
C PHE A 357 -12.11 37.17 -6.72
N GLN A 358 -12.68 37.43 -5.55
CA GLN A 358 -12.01 38.16 -4.47
C GLN A 358 -11.47 37.16 -3.44
N GLU A 359 -10.18 37.31 -3.08
CA GLU A 359 -9.49 36.47 -2.11
C GLU A 359 -8.58 37.38 -1.28
N ASP A 360 -8.69 37.34 0.05
CA ASP A 360 -7.96 38.19 1.00
C ASP A 360 -8.03 39.70 0.64
N ASP A 361 -9.22 40.17 0.30
CA ASP A 361 -9.54 41.54 -0.15
C ASP A 361 -8.88 41.99 -1.48
N LEU A 362 -8.17 41.10 -2.17
CA LEU A 362 -7.54 41.36 -3.47
C LEU A 362 -8.30 40.64 -4.60
N LEU A 363 -8.50 41.34 -5.71
CA LEU A 363 -9.05 40.72 -6.92
C LEU A 363 -8.00 39.74 -7.47
N SER A 364 -8.41 38.50 -7.70
CA SER A 364 -7.53 37.36 -8.02
C SER A 364 -8.09 36.52 -9.18
N GLN A 365 -7.21 35.88 -9.95
CA GLN A 365 -7.57 34.89 -10.98
C GLN A 365 -6.47 33.83 -11.14
N TYR A 366 -6.88 32.56 -11.21
CA TYR A 366 -5.97 31.44 -11.37
C TYR A 366 -5.88 30.97 -12.82
N PHE A 367 -4.65 30.70 -13.24
CA PHE A 367 -4.28 30.06 -14.49
C PHE A 367 -3.56 28.74 -14.19
N GLN A 368 -3.43 27.86 -15.18
CA GLN A 368 -2.84 26.53 -15.02
C GLN A 368 -1.43 26.57 -14.39
N ARG A 369 -0.64 27.61 -14.72
CA ARG A 369 0.77 27.71 -14.30
C ARG A 369 1.06 28.87 -13.36
N VAL A 370 0.12 29.77 -13.11
CA VAL A 370 0.30 30.93 -12.21
C VAL A 370 -1.02 31.32 -11.53
N GLY A 371 -0.95 31.78 -10.28
CA GLY A 371 -2.03 32.55 -9.66
C GLY A 371 -1.68 34.02 -9.71
N LEU A 372 -2.62 34.88 -10.09
CA LEU A 372 -2.40 36.32 -10.19
C LEU A 372 -3.36 37.07 -9.25
N GLU A 373 -2.86 38.13 -8.61
CA GLU A 373 -3.68 39.08 -7.84
C GLU A 373 -3.30 40.53 -8.11
N VAL A 374 -4.28 41.43 -7.98
CA VAL A 374 -4.10 42.88 -8.14
C VAL A 374 -3.79 43.49 -6.78
N VAL A 375 -2.58 44.05 -6.61
CA VAL A 375 -2.11 44.65 -5.34
C VAL A 375 -2.34 46.16 -5.24
N GLY A 376 -2.87 46.78 -6.30
CA GLY A 376 -3.20 48.21 -6.37
C GLY A 376 -3.09 48.76 -7.79
N GLY A 377 -4.13 49.45 -8.28
CA GLY A 377 -4.19 49.93 -9.67
C GLY A 377 -4.16 48.79 -10.70
N ASP A 378 -3.28 48.88 -11.70
CA ASP A 378 -3.07 47.85 -12.74
C ASP A 378 -1.89 46.89 -12.40
N GLN A 379 -1.28 46.95 -11.20
CA GLN A 379 -0.14 46.10 -10.84
C GLN A 379 -0.54 44.68 -10.43
N ILE A 380 0.11 43.68 -11.05
CA ILE A 380 -0.10 42.25 -10.84
C ILE A 380 1.04 41.64 -10.01
N ARG A 381 0.69 40.86 -8.98
CA ARG A 381 1.61 40.02 -8.21
C ARG A 381 1.34 38.55 -8.47
N LEU A 382 2.42 37.77 -8.58
CA LEU A 382 2.36 36.32 -8.66
C LEU A 382 2.06 35.74 -7.26
N LYS A 383 1.00 34.94 -7.16
CA LYS A 383 0.72 34.08 -6.00
C LYS A 383 1.48 32.76 -6.17
N LEU A 384 1.70 32.06 -5.05
CA LEU A 384 2.10 30.65 -5.06
C LEU A 384 1.19 29.85 -6.03
N VAL A 385 1.87 29.01 -6.80
CA VAL A 385 1.58 28.61 -8.19
C VAL A 385 0.30 27.76 -8.32
N GLY A 386 -0.38 27.85 -9.48
CA GLY A 386 -1.66 27.19 -9.80
C GLY A 386 -1.71 25.66 -9.69
N THR A 387 -2.91 25.09 -9.93
CA THR A 387 -3.32 23.67 -9.83
C THR A 387 -3.01 22.96 -8.50
N GLU A 388 -1.76 22.93 -8.06
CA GLU A 388 -1.31 22.28 -6.82
C GLU A 388 -1.90 22.94 -5.56
N ALA A 389 -2.05 24.28 -5.55
CA ALA A 389 -2.71 25.00 -4.46
C ALA A 389 -4.25 24.83 -4.45
N TYR A 390 -4.87 24.48 -5.58
CA TYR A 390 -6.31 24.15 -5.66
C TYR A 390 -6.55 22.71 -5.27
N THR A 391 -5.73 21.78 -5.76
CA THR A 391 -5.75 20.36 -5.39
C THR A 391 -5.47 20.19 -3.91
N SER A 392 -4.49 20.91 -3.34
CA SER A 392 -4.23 20.87 -1.90
C SER A 392 -5.42 21.39 -1.08
N ARG A 393 -6.18 22.36 -1.60
CA ARG A 393 -7.38 22.90 -0.94
C ARG A 393 -8.61 22.00 -1.11
N GLN A 394 -8.76 21.28 -2.23
CA GLN A 394 -9.73 20.20 -2.37
C GLN A 394 -9.39 19.03 -1.45
N THR A 395 -8.12 18.63 -1.38
CA THR A 395 -7.66 17.60 -0.43
C THR A 395 -7.92 18.04 1.01
N ILE A 396 -7.74 19.31 1.38
CA ILE A 396 -8.09 19.80 2.72
C ILE A 396 -9.60 19.78 2.97
N ALA A 397 -10.43 20.09 1.97
CA ALA A 397 -11.89 20.01 2.08
C ALA A 397 -12.36 18.54 2.19
N ASP A 398 -11.77 17.64 1.41
CA ASP A 398 -12.04 16.20 1.42
C ASP A 398 -11.54 15.56 2.71
N LEU A 399 -10.35 15.93 3.20
CA LEU A 399 -9.84 15.47 4.49
C LEU A 399 -10.71 16.01 5.64
N LYS A 400 -11.23 17.24 5.57
CA LYS A 400 -12.22 17.73 6.54
C LYS A 400 -13.53 16.95 6.47
N GLY A 401 -13.97 16.55 5.28
CA GLY A 401 -15.11 15.67 5.07
C GLY A 401 -14.88 14.27 5.64
N GLN A 402 -13.71 13.69 5.40
CA GLN A 402 -13.29 12.40 5.96
C GLN A 402 -13.16 12.46 7.47
N VAL A 403 -12.60 13.52 8.05
CA VAL A 403 -12.55 13.73 9.50
C VAL A 403 -13.96 13.81 10.07
N LYS A 404 -14.90 14.51 9.42
CA LYS A 404 -16.30 14.57 9.86
C LYS A 404 -17.01 13.21 9.74
N SER A 405 -16.74 12.46 8.68
CA SER A 405 -17.24 11.10 8.49
C SER A 405 -16.67 10.14 9.52
N LEU A 406 -15.36 10.20 9.77
CA LEU A 406 -14.67 9.40 10.79
C LEU A 406 -15.14 9.78 12.20
N GLN A 407 -15.43 11.05 12.47
CA GLN A 407 -16.06 11.48 13.73
C GLN A 407 -17.47 10.90 13.89
N SER A 408 -18.26 10.84 12.81
CA SER A 408 -19.57 10.18 12.81
C SER A 408 -19.45 8.66 13.01
N THR A 409 -18.45 8.03 12.38
CA THR A 409 -18.15 6.61 12.53
C THR A 409 -17.60 6.29 13.92
N ILE A 410 -16.79 7.17 14.53
CA ILE A 410 -16.33 7.05 15.92
C ILE A 410 -17.51 7.15 16.87
N GLU A 411 -18.48 8.02 16.61
CA GLU A 411 -19.70 8.13 17.41
C GLU A 411 -20.61 6.90 17.24
N GLU A 412 -20.70 6.33 16.04
CA GLU A 412 -21.34 5.03 15.79
C GLU A 412 -20.62 3.86 16.47
N LEU A 413 -19.28 3.85 16.46
CA LEU A 413 -18.46 2.84 17.11
C LEU A 413 -18.50 2.94 18.64
N ARG A 414 -18.65 4.14 19.19
CA ARG A 414 -18.91 4.39 20.62
C ARG A 414 -20.26 3.82 21.07
N GLN A 415 -21.22 3.73 20.17
CA GLN A 415 -22.55 3.17 20.41
C GLN A 415 -22.64 1.66 20.13
N ARG A 416 -21.62 1.05 19.52
CA ARG A 416 -21.53 -0.41 19.34
C ARG A 416 -20.98 -1.08 20.61
N PRO A 417 -21.59 -2.18 21.09
CA PRO A 417 -20.97 -3.02 22.11
C PRO A 417 -19.67 -3.61 21.56
N VAL A 418 -18.55 -3.22 22.16
CA VAL A 418 -17.21 -3.66 21.75
C VAL A 418 -16.99 -5.11 22.19
N VAL A 419 -16.68 -6.00 21.25
CA VAL A 419 -16.14 -7.34 21.50
C VAL A 419 -14.65 -7.30 21.14
N LEU A 420 -13.78 -7.31 22.16
CA LEU A 420 -12.32 -7.37 22.01
C LEU A 420 -11.81 -8.83 22.05
N PRO A 421 -10.72 -9.18 21.35
CA PRO A 421 -10.07 -10.49 21.47
C PRO A 421 -9.39 -10.65 22.85
N SER A 422 -9.78 -11.71 23.56
CA SER A 422 -9.14 -12.35 24.72
C SER A 422 -8.46 -11.48 25.80
N GLY A 423 -9.24 -11.14 26.85
CA GLY A 423 -8.75 -11.13 28.23
C GLY A 423 -8.08 -9.87 28.78
N GLU A 424 -7.76 -8.87 27.97
CA GLU A 424 -7.13 -7.64 28.47
C GLU A 424 -8.13 -6.65 29.07
N VAL A 425 -7.81 -6.11 30.26
CA VAL A 425 -8.51 -4.95 30.82
C VAL A 425 -7.95 -3.71 30.14
N ALA A 426 -8.75 -3.02 29.33
CA ALA A 426 -8.32 -1.78 28.70
C ALA A 426 -7.92 -0.72 29.78
N PRO A 427 -6.77 -0.04 29.64
CA PRO A 427 -6.40 1.04 30.55
C PRO A 427 -7.38 2.21 30.42
N PRO A 428 -7.53 3.05 31.47
CA PRO A 428 -8.17 4.36 31.27
C PRO A 428 -7.31 5.21 30.32
N PRO A 429 -7.84 6.30 29.75
CA PRO A 429 -7.02 7.30 29.07
C PRO A 429 -5.90 7.78 30.01
N ILE A 430 -4.65 7.49 29.67
CA ILE A 430 -3.45 7.88 30.43
C ILE A 430 -2.67 8.87 29.58
N THR A 431 -2.36 10.03 30.16
CA THR A 431 -1.45 11.01 29.56
C THR A 431 -0.08 10.83 30.19
N ASP A 432 0.92 10.43 29.40
CA ASP A 432 2.29 10.27 29.91
C ASP A 432 3.02 11.62 29.93
N ILE A 433 3.44 12.03 31.11
CA ILE A 433 4.16 13.27 31.36
C ILE A 433 5.49 13.03 32.08
N SER A 434 5.92 11.76 32.24
CA SER A 434 7.10 11.38 33.03
C SER A 434 8.38 12.11 32.61
N ASP A 435 8.52 12.42 31.32
CA ASP A 435 9.70 13.11 30.77
C ASP A 435 9.57 14.63 30.70
N SER A 436 8.34 15.16 30.83
CA SER A 436 8.10 16.61 30.90
C SER A 436 8.15 17.20 32.31
N LEU A 437 8.10 16.35 33.34
CA LEU A 437 8.10 16.80 34.73
C LEU A 437 9.48 17.28 35.20
N THR A 438 9.48 18.21 36.16
CA THR A 438 10.72 18.68 36.80
C THR A 438 11.48 17.51 37.43
N LYS A 439 12.77 17.37 37.08
CA LYS A 439 13.71 16.38 37.65
C LYS A 439 14.90 17.10 38.30
N HIS A 440 15.51 16.46 39.30
CA HIS A 440 16.71 16.99 39.94
C HIS A 440 17.91 16.92 38.97
N PRO A 441 18.77 17.94 38.87
CA PRO A 441 19.84 17.98 37.88
C PRO A 441 20.93 16.91 38.07
N SER A 442 21.10 16.38 39.28
CA SER A 442 22.18 15.43 39.61
C SER A 442 21.73 14.14 40.31
N LYS A 443 20.45 14.01 40.65
CA LYS A 443 19.94 12.83 41.36
C LYS A 443 18.99 12.08 40.44
N THR A 444 19.14 10.77 40.37
CA THR A 444 18.27 9.89 39.59
C THR A 444 17.58 8.91 40.52
N PHE A 445 16.46 8.35 40.07
CA PHE A 445 15.87 7.19 40.73
C PHE A 445 16.63 5.93 40.29
N ASP A 446 16.66 4.94 41.18
CA ASP A 446 17.08 3.59 40.81
C ASP A 446 16.03 2.95 39.89
N THR A 447 16.40 1.84 39.25
CA THR A 447 15.51 1.08 38.37
C THR A 447 15.37 -0.37 38.84
N ARG A 448 14.25 -1.00 38.49
CA ARG A 448 13.92 -2.40 38.76
C ARG A 448 13.26 -3.06 37.55
N SER A 449 13.25 -4.39 37.48
CA SER A 449 12.42 -5.11 36.51
C SER A 449 10.96 -5.13 36.94
N LEU A 450 10.04 -5.26 35.98
CA LEU A 450 8.60 -5.30 36.27
C LEU A 450 8.20 -6.51 37.11
N ALA A 451 8.94 -7.63 37.00
CA ALA A 451 8.73 -8.84 37.78
C ALA A 451 9.02 -8.65 39.28
N GLN A 452 9.77 -7.61 39.67
CA GLN A 452 10.02 -7.27 41.07
C GLN A 452 8.87 -6.47 41.70
N ILE A 453 7.86 -6.05 40.94
CA ILE A 453 6.71 -5.33 41.50
C ILE A 453 5.78 -6.32 42.17
N GLU A 454 5.47 -6.07 43.44
CA GLU A 454 4.58 -6.89 44.27
C GLU A 454 3.29 -6.15 44.65
N TYR A 455 3.32 -4.80 44.68
CA TYR A 455 2.22 -3.99 45.20
C TYR A 455 1.84 -2.81 44.31
N LEU A 456 0.54 -2.51 44.25
CA LEU A 456 0.05 -1.18 43.87
C LEU A 456 -0.23 -0.41 45.16
N ILE A 457 0.51 0.68 45.38
CA ILE A 457 0.48 1.44 46.63
C ILE A 457 -0.33 2.71 46.42
N ILE A 458 -1.47 2.80 47.08
CA ILE A 458 -2.41 3.92 46.96
C ILE A 458 -2.04 5.04 47.93
N HIS A 459 -1.97 6.24 47.38
CA HIS A 459 -1.70 7.49 48.08
C HIS A 459 -2.82 8.51 47.81
N HIS A 460 -2.94 9.47 48.71
CA HIS A 460 -3.52 10.78 48.42
C HIS A 460 -2.48 11.89 48.53
N THR A 461 -2.78 13.08 48.01
CA THR A 461 -1.89 14.24 48.12
C THR A 461 -2.04 15.01 49.43
N ALA A 462 -3.13 14.78 50.19
CA ALA A 462 -3.46 15.51 51.41
C ALA A 462 -3.58 17.04 51.24
N ILE A 463 -3.88 17.47 50.02
CA ILE A 463 -4.12 18.87 49.63
C ILE A 463 -5.30 18.91 48.66
N LYS A 464 -5.72 20.11 48.24
CA LYS A 464 -6.85 20.27 47.32
C LYS A 464 -6.65 19.48 46.01
N SER A 465 -7.76 18.98 45.47
CA SER A 465 -7.79 18.06 44.34
C SER A 465 -7.48 18.70 42.97
N ASP A 466 -7.32 20.02 42.93
CA ASP A 466 -6.96 20.82 41.74
C ASP A 466 -5.44 21.01 41.58
N ILE A 467 -4.63 20.47 42.49
CA ILE A 467 -3.18 20.52 42.37
C ILE A 467 -2.70 19.67 41.18
N SER A 468 -1.82 20.23 40.36
CA SER A 468 -1.26 19.56 39.19
C SER A 468 -0.05 18.68 39.54
N ALA A 469 0.24 17.68 38.70
CA ALA A 469 1.39 16.81 38.86
C ALA A 469 2.72 17.58 38.74
N GLU A 470 2.78 18.59 37.86
CA GLU A 470 3.93 19.48 37.67
C GLU A 470 4.27 20.20 38.96
N ARG A 471 3.26 20.75 39.65
CA ARG A 471 3.47 21.48 40.90
C ARG A 471 3.96 20.56 42.02
N ILE A 472 3.48 19.31 42.07
CA ILE A 472 3.98 18.30 43.01
C ILE A 472 5.43 17.93 42.68
N ALA A 473 5.75 17.70 41.40
CA ALA A 473 7.10 17.38 40.94
C ALA A 473 8.08 18.51 41.29
N SER A 474 7.75 19.76 40.95
CA SER A 474 8.58 20.93 41.28
C SER A 474 8.76 21.09 42.79
N TYR A 475 7.72 20.91 43.60
CA TYR A 475 7.84 20.99 45.06
C TYR A 475 8.75 19.87 45.61
N GLN A 476 8.60 18.63 45.15
CA GLN A 476 9.42 17.51 45.61
C GLN A 476 10.89 17.64 45.20
N VAL A 477 11.17 18.16 44.00
CA VAL A 477 12.55 18.43 43.57
C VAL A 477 13.14 19.61 44.33
N GLN A 478 12.46 20.75 44.34
CA GLN A 478 13.04 22.01 44.83
C GLN A 478 13.03 22.14 46.35
N GLN A 479 12.00 21.61 47.03
CA GLN A 479 11.81 21.80 48.47
C GLN A 479 12.16 20.54 49.28
N GLN A 480 12.06 19.36 48.67
CA GLN A 480 12.38 18.08 49.34
C GLN A 480 13.65 17.42 48.81
N ASP A 481 14.36 18.08 47.88
CA ASP A 481 15.63 17.62 47.33
C ASP A 481 15.56 16.17 46.77
N ARG A 482 14.41 15.83 46.18
CA ARG A 482 14.13 14.51 45.60
C ARG A 482 14.54 14.45 44.13
N PRO A 483 14.89 13.26 43.58
CA PRO A 483 15.19 13.08 42.16
C PRO A 483 14.09 13.53 41.19
N GLY A 484 12.82 13.43 41.61
CA GLY A 484 11.64 13.75 40.82
C GLY A 484 10.36 13.54 41.62
N ILE A 485 9.21 13.54 40.96
CA ILE A 485 7.94 13.18 41.60
C ILE A 485 7.98 11.74 42.11
N ALA A 486 7.38 11.48 43.27
CA ALA A 486 7.46 10.18 43.93
C ALA A 486 6.49 9.14 43.36
N TYR A 487 5.47 9.53 42.60
CA TYR A 487 4.41 8.60 42.17
C TYR A 487 4.62 8.15 40.72
N HIS A 488 4.14 6.96 40.40
CA HIS A 488 4.14 6.44 39.03
C HIS A 488 2.92 6.91 38.27
N PHE A 489 1.78 7.00 38.96
CA PHE A 489 0.54 7.55 38.41
C PHE A 489 -0.05 8.61 39.33
N TYR A 490 -0.71 9.58 38.71
CA TYR A 490 -1.38 10.68 39.37
C TYR A 490 -2.80 10.84 38.82
N ILE A 491 -3.80 10.90 39.70
CA ILE A 491 -5.22 11.01 39.33
C ILE A 491 -5.78 12.32 39.88
N THR A 492 -6.11 13.26 39.01
CA THR A 492 -6.68 14.57 39.36
C THR A 492 -8.11 14.46 39.89
N GLY A 493 -8.65 15.53 40.49
CA GLY A 493 -10.01 15.55 41.06
C GLY A 493 -11.13 15.21 40.07
N ASP A 494 -10.94 15.53 38.79
CA ASP A 494 -11.85 15.21 37.68
C ASP A 494 -11.67 13.79 37.12
N GLY A 495 -10.72 13.01 37.66
CA GLY A 495 -10.44 11.64 37.26
C GLY A 495 -9.43 11.49 36.11
N THR A 496 -8.82 12.56 35.60
CA THR A 496 -7.75 12.45 34.58
C THR A 496 -6.55 11.70 35.15
N VAL A 497 -6.02 10.74 34.39
CA VAL A 497 -4.88 9.90 34.81
C VAL A 497 -3.62 10.32 34.07
N TYR A 498 -2.59 10.65 34.83
CA TYR A 498 -1.26 10.93 34.32
C TYR A 498 -0.28 9.83 34.72
N GLN A 499 0.55 9.39 33.79
CA GLN A 499 1.76 8.64 34.13
C GLN A 499 2.88 9.65 34.41
N THR A 500 3.49 9.53 35.58
CA THR A 500 4.43 10.52 36.12
C THR A 500 5.82 9.95 36.35
N ASN A 501 5.98 8.63 36.36
CA ASN A 501 7.25 7.91 36.22
C ASN A 501 7.01 6.59 35.48
N HIS A 502 8.08 6.04 34.89
CA HIS A 502 8.07 4.69 34.31
C HIS A 502 7.87 3.62 35.39
N LEU A 503 7.28 2.47 35.05
CA LEU A 503 7.00 1.37 35.98
C LEU A 503 8.28 0.75 36.58
N GLU A 504 9.38 0.86 35.86
CA GLU A 504 10.72 0.42 36.25
C GLU A 504 11.35 1.35 37.29
N THR A 505 10.80 2.56 37.49
CA THR A 505 11.38 3.58 38.38
C THR A 505 11.15 3.22 39.85
N VAL A 506 12.22 3.13 40.64
CA VAL A 506 12.11 3.03 42.10
C VAL A 506 11.90 4.43 42.68
N SER A 507 10.67 4.93 42.54
CA SER A 507 10.29 6.26 43.01
C SER A 507 10.07 6.23 44.53
N ASN A 508 10.74 7.07 45.30
CA ASN A 508 10.76 7.04 46.78
C ASN A 508 9.42 7.42 47.45
N HIS A 509 8.38 6.60 47.28
CA HIS A 509 7.01 6.85 47.74
C HIS A 509 6.59 6.07 48.98
N ALA A 510 7.22 4.91 49.24
CA ALA A 510 6.75 3.96 50.25
C ALA A 510 7.89 3.32 51.04
N TYR A 511 8.93 4.09 51.39
CA TYR A 511 10.08 3.62 52.17
C TYR A 511 10.72 2.36 51.55
N ASP A 512 10.91 1.28 52.33
CA ASP A 512 11.45 -0.01 51.88
C ASP A 512 10.58 -0.69 50.82
N LYS A 513 9.30 -0.37 50.74
CA LYS A 513 8.38 -0.89 49.72
C LYS A 513 8.47 -0.15 48.40
N SER A 514 9.22 0.93 48.29
CA SER A 514 9.43 1.64 47.02
C SER A 514 10.08 0.74 45.96
N ALA A 515 10.95 -0.19 46.38
CA ALA A 515 11.65 -1.11 45.49
C ALA A 515 10.75 -2.19 44.86
N VAL A 516 9.55 -2.43 45.41
CA VAL A 516 8.61 -3.47 44.96
C VAL A 516 7.19 -2.92 44.74
N GLY A 517 7.04 -1.60 44.69
CA GLY A 517 5.74 -0.91 44.71
C GLY A 517 5.57 0.07 43.56
N VAL A 518 4.36 0.12 43.01
CA VAL A 518 3.91 1.15 42.05
C VAL A 518 2.99 2.12 42.77
N GLY A 519 3.42 3.37 42.90
CA GLY A 519 2.69 4.43 43.59
C GLY A 519 1.62 5.08 42.73
N ILE A 520 0.37 5.07 43.20
CA ILE A 520 -0.77 5.74 42.55
C ILE A 520 -1.30 6.81 43.51
N ALA A 521 -1.15 8.08 43.15
CA ALA A 521 -1.60 9.20 43.96
C ALA A 521 -2.92 9.79 43.46
N PHE A 522 -3.90 9.88 44.36
CA PHE A 522 -5.17 10.55 44.14
C PHE A 522 -5.10 11.99 44.67
N ALA A 523 -5.41 12.96 43.82
CA ALA A 523 -5.44 14.38 44.19
C ALA A 523 -6.59 14.63 45.18
N GLY A 524 -6.27 15.05 46.40
CA GLY A 524 -7.26 15.32 47.44
C GLY A 524 -6.76 15.04 48.85
N ASP A 525 -7.48 15.57 49.84
CA ASP A 525 -7.41 15.13 51.23
C ASP A 525 -8.64 14.28 51.53
N PHE A 526 -8.39 13.02 51.93
CA PHE A 526 -9.42 12.01 52.19
C PHE A 526 -9.44 11.61 53.67
N THR A 527 -9.08 12.55 54.54
CA THR A 527 -9.21 12.39 56.00
C THR A 527 -10.68 12.37 56.41
N GLU A 528 -11.50 13.27 55.85
CA GLU A 528 -12.93 13.36 56.16
C GLU A 528 -13.84 12.97 54.97
N THR A 529 -13.33 13.11 53.75
CA THR A 529 -14.05 12.79 52.51
C THR A 529 -13.42 11.59 51.80
N ILE A 530 -14.06 11.14 50.72
CA ILE A 530 -13.53 10.09 49.82
C ILE A 530 -13.27 10.68 48.43
N PRO A 531 -12.49 10.01 47.57
CA PRO A 531 -12.29 10.46 46.19
C PRO A 531 -13.61 10.60 45.42
N THR A 532 -13.62 11.45 44.40
CA THR A 532 -14.79 11.63 43.53
C THR A 532 -15.11 10.33 42.78
N GLU A 533 -16.33 10.18 42.27
CA GLU A 533 -16.68 8.99 41.47
C GLU A 533 -15.79 8.86 40.23
N ALA A 534 -15.44 9.97 39.56
CA ALA A 534 -14.52 9.95 38.44
C ALA A 534 -13.12 9.44 38.83
N GLN A 535 -12.62 9.85 39.99
CA GLN A 535 -11.37 9.33 40.56
C GLN A 535 -11.47 7.83 40.88
N LEU A 536 -12.56 7.38 41.50
CA LEU A 536 -12.76 5.97 41.85
C LEU A 536 -12.92 5.09 40.61
N ASP A 537 -13.60 5.57 39.57
CA ASP A 537 -13.81 4.82 38.33
C ASP A 537 -12.50 4.67 37.54
N ASN A 538 -11.79 5.77 37.28
CA ASN A 538 -10.53 5.70 36.55
C ASN A 538 -9.41 5.08 37.39
N GLY A 539 -9.41 5.29 38.70
CA GLY A 539 -8.53 4.60 39.63
C GLY A 539 -8.74 3.09 39.66
N ALA A 540 -9.99 2.62 39.63
CA ALA A 540 -10.31 1.19 39.57
C ALA A 540 -9.93 0.58 38.22
N ARG A 541 -10.13 1.29 37.10
CA ARG A 541 -9.69 0.86 35.76
C ARG A 541 -8.17 0.79 35.68
N LEU A 542 -7.46 1.80 36.18
CA LEU A 542 -6.00 1.82 36.24
C LEU A 542 -5.48 0.66 37.09
N ALA A 543 -6.05 0.47 38.29
CA ALA A 543 -5.64 -0.63 39.17
C ALA A 543 -5.93 -2.00 38.54
N ALA A 544 -7.09 -2.21 37.91
CA ALA A 544 -7.41 -3.47 37.22
C ALA A 544 -6.45 -3.75 36.05
N TYR A 545 -6.14 -2.72 35.25
CA TYR A 545 -5.15 -2.80 34.18
C TYR A 545 -3.77 -3.14 34.71
N LEU A 546 -3.27 -2.43 35.73
CA LEU A 546 -1.95 -2.64 36.29
C LEU A 546 -1.83 -3.99 37.01
N VAL A 547 -2.87 -4.42 37.75
CA VAL A 547 -2.90 -5.74 38.39
C VAL A 547 -2.79 -6.84 37.33
N ARG A 548 -3.47 -6.68 36.18
CA ARG A 548 -3.35 -7.65 35.08
C ARG A 548 -1.99 -7.57 34.39
N LYS A 549 -1.52 -6.36 34.05
CA LYS A 549 -0.25 -6.12 33.35
C LYS A 549 0.96 -6.62 34.13
N LEU A 550 0.92 -6.49 35.45
CA LEU A 550 2.01 -6.86 36.36
C LEU A 550 1.80 -8.25 36.98
N SER A 551 0.81 -9.00 36.53
CA SER A 551 0.46 -10.33 37.08
C SER A 551 0.25 -10.34 38.60
N LEU A 552 -0.28 -9.25 39.15
CA LEU A 552 -0.62 -9.12 40.56
C LEU A 552 -2.03 -9.67 40.82
N ASN A 553 -2.41 -9.75 42.09
CA ASN A 553 -3.78 -10.06 42.50
C ASN A 553 -4.42 -8.87 43.22
N THR A 554 -5.72 -8.98 43.55
CA THR A 554 -6.43 -7.87 44.18
C THR A 554 -5.95 -7.54 45.59
N GLU A 555 -5.24 -8.44 46.26
CA GLU A 555 -4.68 -8.25 47.60
C GLU A 555 -3.37 -7.44 47.57
N SER A 556 -2.71 -7.37 46.40
CA SER A 556 -1.55 -6.52 46.13
C SER A 556 -1.89 -5.03 46.11
N VAL A 557 -3.17 -4.64 46.07
CA VAL A 557 -3.61 -3.25 46.12
C VAL A 557 -3.76 -2.81 47.58
N LYS A 558 -2.82 -1.99 48.05
CA LYS A 558 -2.72 -1.56 49.45
C LYS A 558 -2.53 -0.05 49.54
N GLY A 559 -3.10 0.59 50.55
CA GLY A 559 -2.74 1.97 50.88
C GLY A 559 -1.43 2.01 51.65
N ILE A 560 -0.64 3.08 51.53
CA ILE A 560 0.63 3.19 52.29
C ILE A 560 0.45 3.00 53.82
N LYS A 561 -0.69 3.43 54.38
CA LYS A 561 -1.05 3.22 55.79
C LYS A 561 -1.08 1.75 56.21
N GLU A 562 -1.26 0.81 55.28
CA GLU A 562 -1.25 -0.63 55.59
C GLU A 562 0.17 -1.18 55.81
N PHE A 563 1.19 -0.48 55.30
CA PHE A 563 2.60 -0.79 55.57
C PHE A 563 3.14 0.05 56.72
N VAL A 564 2.65 1.29 56.84
CA VAL A 564 3.07 2.24 57.87
C VAL A 564 1.81 2.76 58.57
N PRO A 565 1.33 2.10 59.64
CA PRO A 565 0.05 2.43 60.30
C PRO A 565 -0.10 3.89 60.76
N THR A 566 1.01 4.56 61.05
CA THR A 566 1.06 5.98 61.46
C THR A 566 0.97 6.96 60.28
N HIS A 567 1.07 6.50 59.04
CA HIS A 567 1.12 7.35 57.86
C HIS A 567 -0.27 7.91 57.51
N ALA A 568 -0.41 9.21 57.29
CA ALA A 568 -1.73 9.84 57.08
C ALA A 568 -2.44 9.38 55.78
N SER A 569 -1.68 9.23 54.70
CA SER A 569 -2.13 8.78 53.37
C SER A 569 -2.54 7.30 53.33
N PRO A 570 -3.59 6.89 52.59
CA PRO A 570 -4.38 7.69 51.65
C PRO A 570 -5.64 8.27 52.30
N GLY A 571 -5.53 8.71 53.56
CA GLY A 571 -6.61 9.31 54.34
C GLY A 571 -7.15 8.37 55.42
N LYS A 572 -7.89 8.92 56.38
CA LYS A 572 -8.59 8.14 57.43
C LYS A 572 -9.71 7.30 56.81
N GLN A 573 -10.41 7.84 55.80
CA GLN A 573 -11.52 7.15 55.13
C GLN A 573 -11.11 5.89 54.34
N TRP A 574 -9.81 5.57 54.23
CA TRP A 574 -9.30 4.41 53.47
C TRP A 574 -9.76 3.08 54.06
N LEU A 575 -9.47 2.85 55.36
CA LEU A 575 -9.88 1.65 56.12
C LEU A 575 -10.98 1.93 57.14
N GLU A 576 -11.18 3.20 57.50
CA GLU A 576 -12.16 3.64 58.48
C GLU A 576 -13.26 4.48 57.80
N GLY A 577 -14.32 4.81 58.53
CA GLY A 577 -15.40 5.65 58.03
C GLY A 577 -16.06 5.08 56.78
N GLN A 578 -15.97 5.81 55.66
CA GLN A 578 -16.59 5.43 54.38
C GLN A 578 -15.84 4.32 53.61
N LYS A 579 -14.69 3.85 54.12
CA LYS A 579 -13.92 2.69 53.63
C LYS A 579 -13.75 2.65 52.12
N TRP A 580 -13.21 3.72 51.54
CA TRP A 580 -13.16 3.84 50.08
C TRP A 580 -12.21 2.81 49.42
N LYS A 581 -11.36 2.10 50.18
CA LYS A 581 -10.68 0.90 49.71
C LYS A 581 -11.66 -0.16 49.20
N GLU A 582 -12.73 -0.42 49.96
CA GLU A 582 -13.73 -1.44 49.59
C GLU A 582 -14.46 -1.02 48.30
N LYS A 583 -14.77 0.27 48.15
CA LYS A 583 -15.39 0.83 46.94
C LYS A 583 -14.47 0.68 45.72
N LEU A 584 -13.19 1.04 45.86
CA LEU A 584 -12.19 0.91 44.79
C LEU A 584 -12.01 -0.56 44.38
N LEU A 585 -11.83 -1.46 45.35
CA LEU A 585 -11.68 -2.89 45.09
C LEU A 585 -12.94 -3.53 44.49
N SER A 586 -14.13 -3.09 44.89
CA SER A 586 -15.40 -3.57 44.31
C SER A 586 -15.53 -3.20 42.84
N LYS A 587 -15.25 -1.94 42.49
CA LYS A 587 -15.24 -1.47 41.09
C LYS A 587 -14.17 -2.21 40.28
N MET A 588 -12.97 -2.38 40.84
CA MET A 588 -11.86 -3.11 40.22
C MET A 588 -12.20 -4.58 39.97
N LYS A 589 -12.79 -5.29 40.94
CA LYS A 589 -13.23 -6.68 40.80
C LYS A 589 -14.33 -6.84 39.76
N THR A 590 -15.24 -5.87 39.65
CA THR A 590 -16.28 -5.85 38.60
C THR A 590 -15.64 -5.75 37.21
N ILE A 591 -14.61 -4.91 37.06
CA ILE A 591 -13.83 -4.77 35.82
C ILE A 591 -13.05 -6.06 35.51
N LEU A 592 -12.44 -6.68 36.51
CA LEU A 592 -11.67 -7.93 36.33
C LEU A 592 -12.57 -9.15 36.03
N ALA A 593 -13.76 -9.22 36.63
CA ALA A 593 -14.71 -10.31 36.41
C ALA A 593 -15.43 -10.24 35.06
N SER A 594 -15.54 -9.04 34.49
CA SER A 594 -16.06 -8.84 33.13
C SER A 594 -15.01 -9.09 32.03
N ALA A 595 -13.74 -9.32 32.40
CA ALA A 595 -12.65 -9.66 31.48
C ALA A 595 -12.33 -11.17 31.49
N PRO A 596 -12.17 -11.84 30.33
CA PRO A 596 -11.79 -13.26 30.28
C PRO A 596 -10.46 -13.55 31.01
N GLN A 597 -10.36 -14.67 31.73
CA GLN A 597 -9.17 -15.05 32.51
C GLN A 597 -7.95 -15.36 31.60
N PRO A 598 -6.72 -14.96 31.98
CA PRO A 598 -5.51 -15.20 31.18
C PRO A 598 -4.93 -16.61 31.40
N SER A 599 -4.29 -17.14 30.35
CA SER A 599 -3.35 -18.26 30.44
C SER A 599 -1.93 -17.75 30.81
N PRO A 600 -1.00 -18.60 31.28
CA PRO A 600 0.23 -18.16 31.96
C PRO A 600 1.22 -17.39 31.08
N PRO A 601 2.08 -16.52 31.66
CA PRO A 601 2.83 -15.50 30.93
C PRO A 601 4.18 -16.00 30.37
N GLY A 602 4.51 -15.56 29.15
CA GLY A 602 5.84 -15.64 28.55
C GLY A 602 6.37 -14.24 28.24
N GLU A 603 7.66 -14.03 28.52
CA GLU A 603 8.47 -12.80 28.47
C GLU A 603 8.54 -12.10 27.11
N ASP A 604 9.00 -10.84 27.10
CA ASP A 604 9.33 -9.96 25.96
C ASP A 604 9.38 -10.67 24.60
N VAL A 605 8.30 -10.56 23.81
CA VAL A 605 8.21 -11.25 22.53
C VAL A 605 8.49 -10.25 21.40
N PRO A 606 9.54 -10.45 20.57
CA PRO A 606 9.61 -9.82 19.25
C PRO A 606 8.29 -10.11 18.51
N LEU A 607 7.84 -9.23 17.60
CA LEU A 607 6.61 -9.39 16.83
C LEU A 607 6.43 -10.86 16.40
N ARG A 608 5.57 -11.59 17.11
CA ARG A 608 5.37 -13.02 16.90
C ARG A 608 4.53 -13.19 15.64
N ILE A 609 4.92 -14.12 14.76
CA ILE A 609 4.09 -14.48 13.60
C ILE A 609 2.72 -14.93 14.16
N PRO A 610 1.62 -14.26 13.78
CA PRO A 610 0.31 -14.57 14.31
C PRO A 610 -0.16 -15.92 13.79
N GLN A 611 -0.93 -16.62 14.63
CA GLN A 611 -1.61 -17.84 14.22
C GLN A 611 -2.55 -17.55 13.04
N PRO A 612 -2.49 -18.30 11.93
CA PRO A 612 -3.38 -18.08 10.81
C PRO A 612 -4.83 -18.44 11.17
N ALA A 613 -5.79 -17.79 10.51
CA ALA A 613 -7.19 -18.17 10.60
C ALA A 613 -7.40 -19.58 10.02
N TRP A 614 -7.99 -20.47 10.80
CA TRP A 614 -8.35 -21.81 10.36
C TRP A 614 -9.75 -22.20 10.83
N GLN A 615 -10.36 -23.17 10.16
CA GLN A 615 -11.54 -23.87 10.66
C GLN A 615 -11.10 -25.07 11.49
N ASP A 616 -11.50 -25.08 12.77
CA ASP A 616 -11.29 -26.24 13.63
C ASP A 616 -12.39 -27.28 13.36
N VAL A 617 -11.99 -28.38 12.76
CA VAL A 617 -12.89 -29.48 12.39
C VAL A 617 -12.55 -30.77 13.12
N VAL A 618 -11.60 -30.75 14.08
CA VAL A 618 -11.06 -31.94 14.75
C VAL A 618 -12.16 -32.84 15.33
N ASP A 619 -13.20 -32.25 15.92
CA ASP A 619 -14.29 -33.01 16.54
C ASP A 619 -15.46 -33.30 15.60
N SER A 620 -15.53 -32.61 14.46
CA SER A 620 -16.56 -32.84 13.43
C SER A 620 -16.18 -33.95 12.45
N LEU A 621 -14.90 -34.28 12.34
CA LEU A 621 -14.41 -35.25 11.36
C LEU A 621 -14.72 -36.71 11.77
N PRO A 622 -15.06 -37.58 10.81
CA PRO A 622 -15.23 -39.02 11.02
C PRO A 622 -13.99 -39.67 11.66
N LYS A 623 -14.20 -40.43 12.74
CA LYS A 623 -13.17 -41.16 13.50
C LYS A 623 -13.53 -42.66 13.59
N HIS A 624 -12.52 -43.51 13.78
CA HIS A 624 -12.74 -44.94 14.00
C HIS A 624 -13.46 -45.17 15.35
N PRO A 625 -14.41 -46.11 15.44
CA PRO A 625 -15.21 -46.32 16.65
C PRO A 625 -14.34 -46.59 17.89
N THR A 626 -13.32 -47.44 17.75
CA THR A 626 -12.52 -47.93 18.90
C THR A 626 -11.06 -47.48 18.94
N LYS A 627 -10.51 -46.94 17.84
CA LYS A 627 -9.08 -46.58 17.78
C LYS A 627 -8.91 -45.12 18.14
N ARG A 628 -7.82 -44.80 18.82
CA ARG A 628 -7.46 -43.43 19.23
C ARG A 628 -6.02 -43.16 18.86
N TYR A 629 -5.70 -41.91 18.57
CA TYR A 629 -4.32 -41.50 18.38
C TYR A 629 -3.58 -41.53 19.72
N ALA A 630 -2.30 -41.87 19.65
CA ALA A 630 -1.38 -41.55 20.74
C ALA A 630 -1.05 -40.05 20.70
N SER A 631 -0.59 -39.51 21.82
CA SER A 631 -0.10 -38.14 21.92
C SER A 631 1.40 -38.07 22.21
N ARG A 632 2.02 -36.96 21.86
CA ARG A 632 3.41 -36.60 22.18
C ARG A 632 3.48 -35.18 22.72
N GLY A 633 4.57 -34.86 23.42
CA GLY A 633 4.91 -33.47 23.71
C GLY A 633 5.36 -32.75 22.44
N LEU A 634 5.10 -31.44 22.34
CA LEU A 634 5.46 -30.65 21.16
C LEU A 634 6.96 -30.60 20.89
N GLY A 635 7.81 -30.68 21.92
CA GLY A 635 9.27 -30.73 21.78
C GLY A 635 9.80 -32.02 21.14
N ALA A 636 8.96 -33.03 20.91
CA ALA A 636 9.33 -34.22 20.14
C ALA A 636 9.11 -34.03 18.62
N VAL A 637 8.52 -32.91 18.19
CA VAL A 637 8.37 -32.62 16.76
C VAL A 637 9.66 -32.04 16.22
N GLU A 638 10.23 -32.70 15.23
CA GLU A 638 11.46 -32.33 14.55
C GLU A 638 11.22 -31.89 13.10
N HIS A 639 10.06 -32.22 12.50
CA HIS A 639 9.80 -31.95 11.08
C HIS A 639 8.38 -31.47 10.77
N ILE A 640 8.27 -30.59 9.77
CA ILE A 640 6.99 -30.28 9.10
C ILE A 640 7.01 -31.00 7.75
N ILE A 641 6.11 -31.98 7.59
CA ILE A 641 6.04 -32.78 6.37
C ILE A 641 4.90 -32.30 5.49
N ILE A 642 5.26 -31.82 4.30
CA ILE A 642 4.31 -31.33 3.29
C ILE A 642 3.81 -32.52 2.44
N HIS A 643 2.48 -32.61 2.33
CA HIS A 643 1.77 -33.60 1.53
C HIS A 643 0.92 -32.93 0.47
N HIS A 644 0.60 -33.69 -0.58
CA HIS A 644 -0.60 -33.47 -1.36
C HIS A 644 -1.61 -34.58 -1.07
N SER A 645 -2.88 -34.34 -1.37
CA SER A 645 -3.90 -35.39 -1.25
C SER A 645 -3.89 -36.39 -2.42
N ALA A 646 -3.22 -36.04 -3.53
CA ALA A 646 -3.19 -36.78 -4.80
C ALA A 646 -4.58 -37.01 -5.45
N ILE A 647 -5.60 -36.28 -4.99
CA ILE A 647 -6.98 -36.35 -5.46
C ILE A 647 -7.52 -34.91 -5.64
N PRO A 648 -8.62 -34.70 -6.39
CA PRO A 648 -9.21 -33.37 -6.54
C PRO A 648 -9.54 -32.73 -5.19
N PRO A 649 -9.32 -31.41 -5.03
CA PRO A 649 -9.55 -30.69 -3.77
C PRO A 649 -11.01 -30.76 -3.31
N THR A 650 -11.95 -30.88 -4.26
CA THR A 650 -13.40 -31.01 -4.03
C THR A 650 -13.81 -32.23 -3.21
N VAL A 651 -12.92 -33.21 -3.00
CA VAL A 651 -13.18 -34.35 -2.11
C VAL A 651 -13.29 -33.88 -0.64
N GLY A 652 -12.47 -32.91 -0.25
CA GLY A 652 -12.50 -32.30 1.08
C GLY A 652 -12.05 -33.20 2.24
N VAL A 653 -11.84 -32.57 3.41
CA VAL A 653 -11.33 -33.23 4.62
C VAL A 653 -12.27 -34.31 5.19
N GLN A 654 -13.59 -34.14 5.04
CA GLN A 654 -14.60 -35.08 5.53
C GLN A 654 -14.42 -36.48 4.91
N ARG A 655 -14.35 -36.54 3.58
CA ARG A 655 -14.21 -37.81 2.84
C ARG A 655 -12.82 -38.42 3.01
N ILE A 656 -11.78 -37.60 3.14
CA ILE A 656 -10.43 -38.07 3.45
C ILE A 656 -10.40 -38.72 4.84
N ALA A 657 -11.03 -38.11 5.86
CA ALA A 657 -11.15 -38.69 7.20
C ALA A 657 -11.95 -40.00 7.21
N GLU A 658 -13.05 -40.06 6.45
CA GLU A 658 -13.82 -41.29 6.23
C GLU A 658 -12.99 -42.41 5.61
N TYR A 659 -12.24 -42.10 4.55
CA TYR A 659 -11.37 -43.08 3.89
C TYR A 659 -10.27 -43.58 4.84
N HIS A 660 -9.59 -42.68 5.56
CA HIS A 660 -8.56 -43.07 6.51
C HIS A 660 -9.11 -43.93 7.66
N SER A 661 -10.28 -43.59 8.19
CA SER A 661 -10.89 -44.35 9.30
C SER A 661 -11.49 -45.69 8.86
N LYS A 662 -12.28 -45.71 7.77
CA LYS A 662 -13.03 -46.89 7.32
C LYS A 662 -12.22 -47.82 6.44
N ASN A 663 -11.41 -47.28 5.52
CA ASN A 663 -10.69 -48.08 4.52
C ASN A 663 -9.26 -48.40 4.96
N LEU A 664 -8.57 -47.46 5.61
CA LEU A 664 -7.20 -47.68 6.10
C LEU A 664 -7.16 -48.15 7.56
N ASN A 665 -8.31 -48.21 8.23
CA ASN A 665 -8.42 -48.64 9.63
C ASN A 665 -7.55 -47.79 10.58
N TRP A 666 -7.42 -46.49 10.31
CA TRP A 666 -6.70 -45.52 11.17
C TRP A 666 -7.65 -44.89 12.20
N PRO A 667 -7.15 -44.30 13.30
CA PRO A 667 -8.02 -43.61 14.25
C PRO A 667 -8.87 -42.47 13.64
N GLY A 668 -8.43 -41.85 12.55
CA GLY A 668 -9.09 -40.73 11.85
C GLY A 668 -8.24 -40.22 10.67
N ILE A 669 -8.36 -38.94 10.33
CA ILE A 669 -7.54 -38.29 9.29
C ILE A 669 -6.03 -38.25 9.63
N GLY A 670 -5.17 -38.64 8.69
CA GLY A 670 -3.73 -38.74 8.93
C GLY A 670 -2.96 -37.42 9.08
N TYR A 671 -3.56 -36.26 8.80
CA TYR A 671 -2.86 -34.97 8.78
C TYR A 671 -3.20 -34.12 10.00
N HIS A 672 -2.37 -33.13 10.30
CA HIS A 672 -2.66 -32.14 11.34
C HIS A 672 -3.42 -30.96 10.73
N PHE A 673 -2.98 -30.51 9.56
CA PHE A 673 -3.65 -29.47 8.79
C PHE A 673 -3.91 -29.91 7.35
N ALA A 674 -4.98 -29.38 6.78
CA ALA A 674 -5.27 -29.48 5.36
C ALA A 674 -5.59 -28.09 4.79
N ILE A 675 -5.22 -27.83 3.53
CA ILE A 675 -5.42 -26.54 2.86
C ILE A 675 -6.17 -26.79 1.55
N ASP A 676 -7.39 -26.26 1.43
CA ASP A 676 -8.15 -26.38 0.18
C ASP A 676 -7.64 -25.45 -0.92
N ASP A 677 -8.15 -25.62 -2.13
CA ASP A 677 -7.74 -24.88 -3.32
C ASP A 677 -7.97 -23.36 -3.25
N GLN A 678 -8.84 -22.91 -2.33
CA GLN A 678 -9.11 -21.49 -2.04
C GLN A 678 -8.21 -20.94 -0.90
N GLY A 679 -7.33 -21.76 -0.35
CA GLY A 679 -6.42 -21.36 0.73
C GLY A 679 -7.05 -21.38 2.12
N LEU A 680 -8.24 -21.96 2.31
CA LEU A 680 -8.81 -22.13 3.64
C LEU A 680 -8.08 -23.27 4.37
N ILE A 681 -7.63 -22.97 5.59
CA ILE A 681 -6.91 -23.92 6.44
C ILE A 681 -7.90 -24.65 7.33
N TYR A 682 -7.85 -25.98 7.32
CA TYR A 682 -8.56 -26.84 8.25
C TYR A 682 -7.58 -27.38 9.29
N ARG A 683 -7.85 -27.15 10.57
CA ARG A 683 -7.20 -27.88 11.66
C ARG A 683 -7.94 -29.20 11.83
N THR A 684 -7.24 -30.29 11.55
CA THR A 684 -7.81 -31.63 11.44
C THR A 684 -7.35 -32.58 12.56
N ASN A 685 -6.21 -32.27 13.20
CA ASN A 685 -5.80 -32.84 14.49
C ASN A 685 -5.08 -31.78 15.34
N ALA A 686 -4.95 -32.04 16.64
CA ALA A 686 -4.07 -31.26 17.53
C ALA A 686 -2.59 -31.55 17.22
N LEU A 687 -1.68 -30.60 17.47
CA LEU A 687 -0.24 -30.73 17.18
C LEU A 687 0.42 -31.88 17.96
N GLU A 688 -0.11 -32.17 19.14
CA GLU A 688 0.32 -33.27 20.03
C GLU A 688 -0.07 -34.65 19.49
N THR A 689 -0.97 -34.71 18.49
CA THR A 689 -1.51 -35.97 17.97
C THR A 689 -0.47 -36.69 17.12
N ILE A 690 -0.12 -37.93 17.45
CA ILE A 690 0.67 -38.80 16.57
C ILE A 690 -0.25 -39.35 15.47
N SER A 691 -0.45 -38.54 14.42
CA SER A 691 -1.27 -38.88 13.26
C SER A 691 -0.48 -39.69 12.22
N TYR A 692 -1.19 -40.38 11.32
CA TYR A 692 -0.62 -41.47 10.52
C TYR A 692 -0.28 -41.02 9.09
N HIS A 693 0.64 -40.07 8.90
CA HIS A 693 0.93 -39.50 7.56
C HIS A 693 2.30 -39.88 6.96
N ALA A 694 3.29 -40.26 7.75
CA ALA A 694 4.68 -40.43 7.32
C ALA A 694 5.38 -41.67 7.93
N GLY A 695 4.62 -42.70 8.30
CA GLY A 695 5.17 -43.96 8.79
C GLY A 695 6.01 -43.80 10.06
N ASN A 696 7.30 -44.17 10.01
CA ASN A 696 8.21 -44.10 11.16
C ASN A 696 8.45 -42.67 11.67
N PHE A 697 8.13 -41.65 10.87
CA PHE A 697 8.29 -40.24 11.24
C PHE A 697 7.05 -39.65 11.92
N ASN A 698 5.95 -40.40 12.07
CA ASN A 698 4.71 -39.92 12.70
C ASN A 698 4.94 -39.37 14.12
N THR A 699 5.88 -39.95 14.88
CA THR A 699 6.21 -39.52 16.25
C THR A 699 7.03 -38.23 16.28
N LEU A 700 7.63 -37.84 15.17
CA LEU A 700 8.58 -36.73 15.07
C LEU A 700 8.08 -35.60 14.16
N SER A 701 6.84 -35.65 13.64
CA SER A 701 6.44 -34.73 12.59
C SER A 701 5.00 -34.27 12.63
N VAL A 702 4.78 -33.09 12.05
CA VAL A 702 3.47 -32.51 11.77
C VAL A 702 3.21 -32.52 10.27
N GLY A 703 2.17 -33.24 9.85
CA GLY A 703 1.74 -33.32 8.45
C GLY A 703 0.80 -32.17 8.04
N VAL A 704 1.17 -31.44 6.99
CA VAL A 704 0.34 -30.42 6.32
C VAL A 704 -0.02 -30.91 4.92
N CYS A 705 -1.31 -31.10 4.63
CA CYS A 705 -1.78 -31.62 3.34
C CYS A 705 -2.41 -30.52 2.47
N PHE A 706 -1.81 -30.27 1.31
CA PHE A 706 -2.43 -29.44 0.28
C PHE A 706 -3.43 -30.30 -0.50
N LEU A 707 -4.71 -29.95 -0.45
CA LEU A 707 -5.75 -30.68 -1.15
C LEU A 707 -5.61 -30.43 -2.66
N GLY A 708 -5.64 -31.49 -3.46
CA GLY A 708 -5.24 -31.45 -4.86
C GLY A 708 -4.23 -32.54 -5.24
N ASN A 709 -4.02 -32.67 -6.55
CA ASN A 709 -3.00 -33.54 -7.15
C ASN A 709 -1.93 -32.69 -7.82
N PHE A 710 -0.81 -32.52 -7.13
CA PHE A 710 0.35 -31.72 -7.56
C PHE A 710 1.48 -32.59 -8.11
N THR A 711 1.13 -33.75 -8.69
CA THR A 711 2.15 -34.61 -9.32
C THR A 711 2.86 -33.86 -10.44
N ASP A 712 2.09 -33.17 -11.29
CA ASP A 712 2.58 -32.46 -12.47
C ASP A 712 2.35 -30.95 -12.45
N ASP A 713 1.51 -30.48 -11.52
CA ASP A 713 1.20 -29.07 -11.27
C ASP A 713 1.71 -28.61 -9.89
N VAL A 714 1.67 -27.31 -9.63
CA VAL A 714 1.94 -26.71 -8.31
C VAL A 714 0.63 -26.29 -7.61
N PRO A 715 0.61 -26.13 -6.28
CA PRO A 715 -0.58 -25.61 -5.60
C PRO A 715 -0.98 -24.22 -6.06
N THR A 716 -2.26 -23.88 -5.84
CA THR A 716 -2.79 -22.56 -6.20
C THR A 716 -2.06 -21.45 -5.43
N PRO A 717 -2.04 -20.20 -5.94
CA PRO A 717 -1.48 -19.08 -5.20
C PRO A 717 -2.08 -18.91 -3.80
N ALA A 718 -3.40 -19.12 -3.65
CA ALA A 718 -4.09 -19.05 -2.35
C ALA A 718 -3.60 -20.15 -1.39
N GLN A 719 -3.41 -21.37 -1.89
CA GLN A 719 -2.81 -22.47 -1.13
C GLN A 719 -1.39 -22.16 -0.69
N LEU A 720 -0.55 -21.63 -1.59
CA LEU A 720 0.84 -21.27 -1.28
C LEU A 720 0.93 -20.11 -0.27
N GLU A 721 0.03 -19.14 -0.36
CA GLU A 721 -0.03 -17.99 0.56
C GLU A 721 -0.45 -18.42 1.97
N SER A 722 -1.57 -19.13 2.08
CA SER A 722 -2.06 -19.66 3.37
C SER A 722 -1.12 -20.72 3.92
N GLY A 723 -0.57 -21.58 3.05
CA GLY A 723 0.43 -22.58 3.41
C GLY A 723 1.73 -21.96 3.92
N GLY A 724 2.20 -20.88 3.29
CA GLY A 724 3.38 -20.13 3.75
C GLY A 724 3.17 -19.53 5.13
N LYS A 725 2.02 -18.88 5.38
CA LYS A 725 1.66 -18.32 6.69
C LYS A 725 1.55 -19.41 7.76
N LEU A 726 0.88 -20.52 7.45
CA LEU A 726 0.73 -21.65 8.35
C LEU A 726 2.07 -22.29 8.69
N VAL A 727 2.91 -22.55 7.69
CA VAL A 727 4.21 -23.18 7.92
C VAL A 727 5.13 -22.22 8.68
N ALA A 728 5.14 -20.92 8.37
CA ALA A 728 5.92 -19.94 9.13
C ALA A 728 5.50 -19.87 10.60
N TRP A 729 4.18 -19.91 10.86
CA TRP A 729 3.65 -20.01 12.22
C TRP A 729 4.09 -21.33 12.87
N LEU A 730 3.95 -22.48 12.21
CA LEU A 730 4.35 -23.79 12.74
C LEU A 730 5.86 -23.85 13.05
N VAL A 731 6.71 -23.30 12.20
CA VAL A 731 8.17 -23.22 12.42
C VAL A 731 8.45 -22.49 13.72
N GLN A 732 7.83 -21.33 13.94
CA GLN A 732 7.94 -20.57 15.18
C GLN A 732 7.36 -21.32 16.38
N GLU A 733 6.18 -21.92 16.22
CA GLU A 733 5.41 -22.55 17.30
C GLU A 733 6.08 -23.83 17.80
N LEU A 734 6.72 -24.57 16.90
CA LEU A 734 7.44 -25.81 17.16
C LEU A 734 8.94 -25.62 17.37
N LYS A 735 9.44 -24.37 17.29
CA LYS A 735 10.86 -24.01 17.41
C LYS A 735 11.77 -24.74 16.41
N LEU A 736 11.31 -24.83 15.17
CA LEU A 736 12.04 -25.42 14.04
C LEU A 736 12.76 -24.32 13.23
N THR A 737 13.53 -24.72 12.23
CA THR A 737 14.06 -23.84 11.19
C THR A 737 13.40 -24.18 9.83
N ASN A 738 13.76 -23.42 8.79
CA ASN A 738 13.20 -23.66 7.46
C ASN A 738 13.74 -24.93 6.81
N ASP A 739 14.88 -25.47 7.29
CA ASP A 739 15.49 -26.70 6.78
C ASP A 739 14.67 -27.95 7.15
N GLU A 740 13.91 -27.90 8.24
CA GLU A 740 13.01 -28.97 8.67
C GLU A 740 11.65 -28.97 7.93
N ILE A 741 11.47 -28.10 6.93
CA ILE A 741 10.33 -28.11 6.01
C ILE A 741 10.64 -29.01 4.82
N GLN A 742 10.04 -30.19 4.80
CA GLN A 742 10.36 -31.24 3.84
C GLN A 742 9.09 -31.89 3.28
N GLY A 743 9.14 -32.37 2.05
CA GLY A 743 8.06 -33.11 1.42
C GLY A 743 8.08 -34.58 1.85
N HIS A 744 6.93 -35.26 1.81
CA HIS A 744 6.82 -36.67 2.18
C HIS A 744 7.84 -37.58 1.47
N LYS A 745 8.13 -37.34 0.19
CA LYS A 745 9.14 -38.07 -0.60
C LYS A 745 10.58 -37.92 -0.13
N GLU A 746 10.89 -36.92 0.70
CA GLU A 746 12.22 -36.74 1.29
C GLU A 746 12.45 -37.70 2.47
N PHE A 747 11.37 -38.31 3.00
CA PHE A 747 11.43 -39.30 4.09
C PHE A 747 11.06 -40.71 3.67
N MET A 748 10.17 -40.84 2.69
CA MET A 748 9.57 -42.10 2.28
C MET A 748 9.69 -42.28 0.77
N ASN A 749 9.78 -43.52 0.29
CA ASN A 749 9.74 -43.81 -1.14
C ASN A 749 8.30 -43.64 -1.68
N THR A 750 7.90 -42.40 -1.97
CA THR A 750 6.56 -42.02 -2.42
C THR A 750 6.62 -40.93 -3.49
N GLN A 751 5.54 -40.80 -4.27
CA GLN A 751 5.39 -39.69 -5.21
C GLN A 751 4.94 -38.39 -4.53
N CYS A 752 4.42 -38.45 -3.30
CA CYS A 752 3.92 -37.30 -2.55
C CYS A 752 5.06 -36.36 -2.09
N PRO A 753 4.94 -35.01 -2.18
CA PRO A 753 3.77 -34.26 -2.60
C PRO A 753 3.72 -33.99 -4.10
N GLY A 754 4.56 -34.63 -4.90
CA GLY A 754 4.53 -34.57 -6.36
C GLY A 754 5.91 -34.57 -6.98
N ARG A 755 5.97 -34.54 -8.32
CA ARG A 755 7.25 -34.34 -9.03
C ARG A 755 7.71 -32.89 -8.91
N GLN A 756 6.77 -31.94 -8.98
CA GLN A 756 7.03 -30.50 -8.90
C GLN A 756 7.59 -30.02 -7.54
N TRP A 757 7.57 -30.86 -6.50
CA TRP A 757 8.14 -30.52 -5.19
C TRP A 757 9.63 -30.13 -5.28
N LEU A 758 10.44 -30.92 -6.00
CA LEU A 758 11.90 -30.72 -6.14
C LEU A 758 12.33 -30.46 -7.60
N LYS A 759 11.41 -30.49 -8.57
CA LYS A 759 11.72 -30.48 -10.01
C LYS A 759 10.92 -29.38 -10.74
N ASP A 760 11.41 -28.95 -11.90
CA ASP A 760 10.81 -28.07 -12.90
C ASP A 760 10.22 -26.74 -12.37
N GLN A 761 9.06 -26.75 -11.71
CA GLN A 761 8.38 -25.56 -11.15
C GLN A 761 8.81 -25.18 -9.73
N GLN A 762 9.61 -26.02 -9.06
CA GLN A 762 10.20 -25.77 -7.72
C GLN A 762 9.18 -25.39 -6.62
N TRP A 763 8.10 -26.17 -6.43
CA TRP A 763 7.10 -25.89 -5.39
C TRP A 763 7.72 -25.69 -4.00
N LYS A 764 8.70 -26.52 -3.59
CA LYS A 764 9.40 -26.32 -2.29
C LYS A 764 9.94 -24.90 -2.15
N ARG A 765 10.57 -24.37 -3.20
CA ARG A 765 11.11 -23.00 -3.21
C ARG A 765 10.01 -21.94 -3.15
N MET A 766 8.89 -22.15 -3.86
CA MET A 766 7.75 -21.23 -3.81
C MET A 766 7.18 -21.14 -2.39
N LEU A 767 7.01 -22.28 -1.72
CA LEU A 767 6.51 -22.31 -0.34
C LEU A 767 7.50 -21.66 0.64
N LEU A 768 8.78 -22.01 0.54
CA LEU A 768 9.84 -21.43 1.38
C LEU A 768 9.92 -19.90 1.21
N ALA A 769 9.78 -19.37 0.00
CA ALA A 769 9.78 -17.93 -0.23
C ALA A 769 8.62 -17.21 0.50
N ARG A 770 7.44 -17.83 0.63
CA ARG A 770 6.33 -17.25 1.43
C ARG A 770 6.57 -17.39 2.93
N VAL A 771 7.20 -18.48 3.37
CA VAL A 771 7.61 -18.67 4.77
C VAL A 771 8.60 -17.58 5.18
N GLU A 772 9.65 -17.37 4.38
CA GLU A 772 10.67 -16.34 4.59
C GLU A 772 10.09 -14.93 4.55
N SER A 773 9.22 -14.64 3.57
CA SER A 773 8.55 -13.34 3.48
C SER A 773 7.70 -13.05 4.73
N THR A 774 7.01 -14.07 5.25
CA THR A 774 6.24 -13.96 6.49
C THR A 774 7.18 -13.73 7.68
N GLN A 775 8.28 -14.48 7.79
CA GLN A 775 9.28 -14.27 8.84
C GLN A 775 9.93 -12.88 8.78
N GLU A 776 10.21 -12.35 7.58
CA GLU A 776 10.80 -11.03 7.37
C GLU A 776 9.90 -9.87 7.81
N ILE A 777 8.60 -9.97 7.56
CA ILE A 777 7.62 -8.95 7.99
C ILE A 777 7.65 -8.80 9.51
N PHE A 778 7.81 -9.92 10.21
CA PHE A 778 7.76 -9.99 11.67
C PHE A 778 9.15 -9.89 12.34
N SER A 779 10.25 -9.90 11.57
CA SER A 779 11.62 -9.71 12.07
C SER A 779 12.15 -8.26 11.98
N LYS A 780 11.48 -7.37 11.24
CA LYS A 780 11.91 -5.96 11.07
C LYS A 780 11.36 -5.07 12.20
N THR A 781 12.17 -4.84 13.23
CA THR A 781 12.04 -3.69 14.13
C THR A 781 12.39 -2.40 13.39
N LEU A 782 11.41 -1.50 13.19
CA LEU A 782 11.69 -0.10 12.82
C LEU A 782 11.60 0.76 14.09
N PRO A 783 12.58 1.62 14.39
CA PRO A 783 12.47 2.57 15.49
C PRO A 783 11.43 3.64 15.13
N VAL A 784 10.40 3.78 15.97
CA VAL A 784 9.48 4.91 15.88
C VAL A 784 10.22 6.14 16.42
N SER A 785 10.40 7.15 15.58
CA SER A 785 10.75 8.50 16.01
C SER A 785 9.47 9.30 16.18
N ASP A 786 9.34 10.06 17.27
CA ASP A 786 8.22 11.00 17.49
C ASP A 786 8.21 12.16 16.49
N LYS A 787 9.23 12.25 15.63
CA LYS A 787 9.35 13.25 14.61
C LYS A 787 8.70 12.76 13.30
N PRO A 788 7.73 13.50 12.75
CA PRO A 788 6.98 13.06 11.57
C PRO A 788 7.83 12.97 10.29
N LEU A 789 9.03 13.57 10.29
CA LEU A 789 9.96 13.51 9.17
C LEU A 789 11.21 12.69 9.55
N GLY A 790 11.53 11.67 8.75
CA GLY A 790 12.72 10.85 8.98
C GLY A 790 14.01 11.63 8.68
N HIS A 791 14.11 12.24 7.50
CA HIS A 791 15.31 12.96 7.06
C HIS A 791 14.92 14.19 6.25
N TYR A 792 15.40 15.36 6.67
CA TYR A 792 15.18 16.64 6.00
C TYR A 792 16.51 17.24 5.50
N VAL A 793 16.54 17.73 4.28
CA VAL A 793 17.68 18.46 3.71
C VAL A 793 17.31 19.95 3.67
N LEU A 794 18.04 20.74 4.45
CA LEU A 794 17.80 22.18 4.60
C LEU A 794 18.72 22.97 3.66
N PHE A 795 18.09 23.73 2.77
CA PHE A 795 18.73 24.70 1.87
C PHE A 795 18.48 26.13 2.36
N TYR A 796 19.28 27.08 1.89
CA TYR A 796 19.07 28.50 2.21
C TYR A 796 18.22 29.24 1.17
N GLN A 797 17.50 30.25 1.65
CA GLN A 797 16.79 31.25 0.85
C GLN A 797 16.85 32.60 1.57
N PHE A 798 17.20 33.66 0.84
CA PHE A 798 17.28 35.02 1.35
C PHE A 798 16.00 35.82 1.04
N PRO A 799 15.72 36.90 1.79
CA PRO A 799 14.51 37.72 1.61
C PRO A 799 14.37 38.39 0.24
N ASP A 800 15.46 38.57 -0.50
CA ASP A 800 15.48 39.14 -1.84
C ASP A 800 15.10 38.13 -2.94
N GLY A 801 14.77 36.90 -2.56
CA GLY A 801 14.36 35.82 -3.45
C GLY A 801 15.53 34.97 -3.97
N THR A 802 16.77 35.33 -3.65
CA THR A 802 17.92 34.47 -3.98
C THR A 802 17.93 33.23 -3.08
N TRP A 803 18.24 32.07 -3.65
CA TRP A 803 18.21 30.80 -2.92
C TRP A 803 19.29 29.84 -3.42
N ALA A 804 19.42 28.70 -2.75
CA ALA A 804 20.47 27.71 -2.95
C ALA A 804 20.40 26.92 -4.28
N GLU A 805 20.21 27.59 -5.43
CA GLU A 805 20.02 26.96 -6.76
C GLU A 805 21.14 26.00 -7.13
N LYS A 806 22.38 26.42 -6.89
CA LYS A 806 23.59 25.64 -7.21
C LYS A 806 23.75 24.44 -6.30
N ASP A 807 23.53 24.63 -4.99
CA ASP A 807 23.59 23.57 -4.00
C ASP A 807 22.49 22.53 -4.22
N TRP A 808 21.28 22.96 -4.61
CA TRP A 808 20.21 22.07 -5.06
C TRP A 808 20.64 21.24 -6.28
N ALA A 809 21.22 21.89 -7.31
CA ALA A 809 21.71 21.18 -8.48
C ALA A 809 22.80 20.14 -8.15
N ASN A 810 23.62 20.43 -7.15
CA ASN A 810 24.69 19.55 -6.68
C ASN A 810 24.18 18.41 -5.77
N ALA A 811 23.08 18.61 -5.05
CA ALA A 811 22.47 17.61 -4.17
C ALA A 811 21.58 16.58 -4.89
N LYS A 812 21.31 16.73 -6.19
CA LYS A 812 20.40 15.85 -6.96
C LYS A 812 20.68 14.36 -6.79
N ASN A 813 21.94 13.93 -6.86
CA ASN A 813 22.30 12.51 -6.73
C ASN A 813 22.13 12.00 -5.29
N TYR A 814 22.43 12.85 -4.31
CA TYR A 814 22.23 12.55 -2.89
C TYR A 814 20.73 12.44 -2.55
N VAL A 815 19.91 13.38 -3.02
CA VAL A 815 18.45 13.36 -2.86
C VAL A 815 17.85 12.15 -3.58
N ALA A 816 18.33 11.80 -4.77
CA ALA A 816 17.88 10.62 -5.51
C ALA A 816 18.20 9.31 -4.76
N ALA A 817 19.41 9.19 -4.21
CA ALA A 817 19.85 8.00 -3.49
C ALA A 817 19.10 7.79 -2.17
N PHE A 818 18.85 8.86 -1.42
CA PHE A 818 18.38 8.77 -0.03
C PHE A 818 16.93 9.22 0.19
N LYS A 819 16.33 9.90 -0.79
CA LYS A 819 14.94 10.39 -0.80
C LYS A 819 14.53 11.20 0.45
N PRO A 820 15.33 12.17 0.91
CA PRO A 820 14.95 13.02 2.03
C PRO A 820 13.88 14.05 1.64
N THR A 821 13.14 14.55 2.64
CA THR A 821 12.32 15.76 2.49
C THR A 821 13.27 16.95 2.28
N CYS A 822 13.01 17.87 1.36
CA CYS A 822 13.89 19.01 1.09
C CYS A 822 13.14 20.32 1.22
N GLY A 823 13.77 21.36 1.77
CA GLY A 823 13.15 22.68 1.81
C GLY A 823 14.04 23.74 2.44
N PHE A 824 13.47 24.93 2.65
CA PHE A 824 14.18 26.13 3.13
C PHE A 824 13.82 26.51 4.57
N SER A 825 12.77 25.89 5.12
CA SER A 825 12.22 26.22 6.42
C SER A 825 12.97 25.50 7.54
N VAL A 826 13.55 26.29 8.46
CA VAL A 826 14.12 25.79 9.71
C VAL A 826 13.02 25.18 10.59
N ASP A 827 11.82 25.76 10.59
CA ASP A 827 10.67 25.27 11.36
C ASP A 827 10.20 23.88 10.92
N ASP A 828 10.23 23.61 9.61
CA ASP A 828 9.91 22.28 9.09
C ASP A 828 11.05 21.30 9.33
N ALA A 829 12.30 21.76 9.19
CA ALA A 829 13.47 20.96 9.52
C ALA A 829 13.50 20.53 11.00
N MET A 830 13.00 21.36 11.93
CA MET A 830 12.88 21.02 13.35
C MET A 830 11.99 19.79 13.61
N ARG A 831 11.08 19.47 12.69
CA ARG A 831 10.21 18.29 12.75
C ARG A 831 10.85 17.02 12.21
N ALA A 832 12.13 17.06 11.84
CA ALA A 832 12.86 15.92 11.31
C ALA A 832 13.82 15.28 12.31
N GLN A 833 13.93 13.94 12.27
CA GLN A 833 14.86 13.18 13.09
C GLN A 833 16.30 13.48 12.68
N TYR A 834 16.56 13.48 11.38
CA TYR A 834 17.85 13.85 10.79
C TYR A 834 17.70 15.10 9.93
N VAL A 835 18.61 16.05 10.08
CA VAL A 835 18.67 17.25 9.24
C VAL A 835 20.04 17.34 8.58
N THR A 836 20.08 17.40 7.26
CA THR A 836 21.30 17.66 6.51
C THR A 836 21.28 19.08 5.99
N ILE A 837 22.16 19.94 6.49
CA ILE A 837 22.26 21.33 6.02
C ILE A 837 23.20 21.37 4.82
N ILE A 838 22.75 21.94 3.69
CA ILE A 838 23.59 22.12 2.51
C ILE A 838 24.03 23.58 2.39
N GLY A 839 25.35 23.78 2.41
CA GLY A 839 25.96 25.11 2.31
C GLY A 839 26.50 25.63 3.65
N GLY A 840 27.38 26.64 3.55
CA GLY A 840 28.06 27.23 4.71
C GLY A 840 27.18 28.14 5.58
N PRO A 841 27.75 28.70 6.68
CA PRO A 841 27.03 29.58 7.61
C PRO A 841 26.41 30.83 6.98
N GLY A 842 26.94 31.27 5.84
CA GLY A 842 26.38 32.40 5.08
C GLY A 842 25.00 32.12 4.48
N GLY A 843 24.62 30.86 4.28
CA GLY A 843 23.29 30.48 3.77
C GLY A 843 22.33 30.08 4.90
N VAL A 844 22.72 29.06 5.68
CA VAL A 844 21.98 28.65 6.89
C VAL A 844 22.86 28.96 8.08
N SER A 845 22.45 29.92 8.91
CA SER A 845 23.26 30.46 9.99
C SER A 845 23.53 29.42 11.10
N GLU A 846 24.52 29.70 11.94
CA GLU A 846 24.86 28.84 13.09
C GLU A 846 23.72 28.86 14.12
N GLU A 847 22.99 29.97 14.26
CA GLU A 847 21.82 30.06 15.14
C GLU A 847 20.69 29.14 14.68
N ALA A 848 20.45 29.04 13.36
CA ALA A 848 19.46 28.12 12.81
C ALA A 848 19.85 26.65 13.03
N GLU A 849 21.14 26.32 12.92
CA GLU A 849 21.65 24.99 13.25
C GLU A 849 21.52 24.68 14.75
N GLU A 850 21.79 25.65 15.62
CA GLU A 850 21.60 25.51 17.07
C GLU A 850 20.11 25.31 17.43
N MET A 851 19.20 25.98 16.74
CA MET A 851 17.75 25.75 16.88
C MET A 851 17.36 24.32 16.53
N LEU A 852 17.91 23.76 15.45
CA LEU A 852 17.64 22.37 15.04
C LEU A 852 18.16 21.37 16.07
N LEU A 853 19.35 21.58 16.61
CA LEU A 853 19.93 20.76 17.68
C LEU A 853 19.08 20.83 18.96
N LYS A 854 18.63 22.03 19.36
CA LYS A 854 17.73 22.23 20.52
C LYS A 854 16.36 21.59 20.32
N ALA A 855 15.88 21.52 19.09
CA ALA A 855 14.66 20.79 18.73
C ALA A 855 14.85 19.27 18.73
N GLY A 856 16.03 18.75 19.08
CA GLY A 856 16.33 17.31 19.11
C GLY A 856 16.59 16.70 17.73
N CYS A 857 16.91 17.51 16.72
CA CYS A 857 17.36 17.00 15.42
C CYS A 857 18.80 16.50 15.51
N ARG A 858 19.12 15.44 14.78
CA ARG A 858 20.50 15.05 14.51
C ARG A 858 20.97 15.77 13.25
N VAL A 859 21.84 16.75 13.41
CA VAL A 859 22.23 17.64 12.32
C VAL A 859 23.58 17.23 11.72
N ASP A 860 23.66 17.22 10.40
CA ASP A 860 24.88 16.95 9.63
C ASP A 860 25.05 18.04 8.56
N ARG A 861 26.05 18.92 8.71
CA ARG A 861 26.29 19.99 7.75
C ARG A 861 27.26 19.55 6.66
N LEU A 862 26.82 19.68 5.40
CA LEU A 862 27.62 19.44 4.21
C LEU A 862 27.97 20.78 3.56
N ALA A 863 29.11 21.34 3.98
CA ALA A 863 29.65 22.59 3.48
C ALA A 863 31.13 22.41 3.08
N GLY A 864 31.39 22.18 1.80
CA GLY A 864 32.75 22.20 1.26
C GLY A 864 33.32 23.62 1.21
N LYS A 865 34.65 23.76 1.04
CA LYS A 865 35.31 25.07 0.92
C LYS A 865 34.86 25.84 -0.33
N ASN A 866 34.33 25.11 -1.31
CA ASN A 866 33.73 25.65 -2.52
C ASN A 866 32.65 24.69 -3.06
N GLU A 867 31.92 25.14 -4.07
CA GLU A 867 30.82 24.41 -4.73
C GLU A 867 31.24 23.01 -5.22
N ALA A 868 32.44 22.88 -5.79
CA ALA A 868 32.93 21.61 -6.31
C ALA A 868 33.19 20.58 -5.20
N GLU A 869 33.64 21.03 -4.04
CA GLU A 869 33.87 20.17 -2.88
C GLU A 869 32.55 19.74 -2.23
N THR A 870 31.57 20.64 -2.06
CA THR A 870 30.22 20.29 -1.59
C THR A 870 29.57 19.24 -2.49
N LYS A 871 29.66 19.43 -3.82
CA LYS A 871 29.17 18.46 -4.81
C LYS A 871 29.87 17.10 -4.69
N LYS A 872 31.19 17.10 -4.48
CA LYS A 872 31.95 15.85 -4.32
C LYS A 872 31.51 15.10 -3.07
N MET A 873 31.38 15.78 -1.92
CA MET A 873 30.92 15.18 -0.67
C MET A 873 29.54 14.51 -0.83
N LEU A 874 28.59 15.20 -1.48
CA LEU A 874 27.25 14.69 -1.75
C LEU A 874 27.25 13.46 -2.67
N ASN A 875 28.07 13.47 -3.71
CA ASN A 875 28.20 12.32 -4.63
C ASN A 875 28.89 11.12 -3.97
N ASP A 876 29.90 11.36 -3.13
CA ASP A 876 30.62 10.29 -2.44
C ASP A 876 29.70 9.57 -1.42
N LEU A 877 28.86 10.33 -0.72
CA LEU A 877 27.80 9.78 0.14
C LEU A 877 26.79 8.94 -0.68
N ALA A 878 26.27 9.51 -1.77
CA ALA A 878 25.33 8.81 -2.66
C ALA A 878 25.91 7.51 -3.24
N LYS A 879 27.17 7.53 -3.68
CA LYS A 879 27.84 6.38 -4.29
C LYS A 879 28.20 5.29 -3.27
N SER A 880 28.54 5.67 -2.04
CA SER A 880 28.89 4.72 -0.98
C SER A 880 27.66 4.14 -0.27
N GLY A 881 26.45 4.64 -0.56
CA GLY A 881 25.23 4.27 0.16
C GLY A 881 25.20 4.79 1.60
N ARG A 882 26.17 5.63 2.00
CA ARG A 882 26.25 6.21 3.33
C ARG A 882 25.41 7.49 3.37
N ARG A 883 24.32 7.46 4.15
CA ARG A 883 23.35 8.56 4.21
C ARG A 883 23.91 9.84 4.83
N PHE A 884 24.72 9.75 5.88
CA PHE A 884 25.27 10.91 6.60
C PHE A 884 26.80 10.87 6.67
N LEU A 885 27.43 12.04 6.60
CA LEU A 885 28.88 12.20 6.71
C LEU A 885 29.38 11.97 8.13
N SER A 886 28.70 12.54 9.13
CA SER A 886 29.13 12.47 10.54
C SER A 886 28.20 11.64 11.44
N LEU A 887 26.98 11.34 10.98
CA LEU A 887 25.99 10.57 11.75
C LEU A 887 26.01 9.07 11.36
N PRO A 888 25.65 8.15 12.27
CA PRO A 888 25.37 6.75 11.92
C PRO A 888 24.17 6.70 10.96
N GLY A 889 24.38 6.02 9.83
CA GLY A 889 23.53 6.00 8.63
C GLY A 889 22.39 5.03 8.66
#